data_AF-A0A9P1GYG2-F1
#
_entry.id   AF-A0A9P1GYG2-F1
#
_cell.length_a   1.000
_cell.length_b   1.000
_cell.length_c   1.000
_cell.angle_alpha   90.00
_cell.angle_beta   90.00
_cell.angle_gamma   90.00
#
_symmetry.space_group_name_H-M   'P 1'
#
loop_
_entity.id
_entity.type
_entity.pdbx_description
1 polymer ?
#
loop_
_entity_poly.entity_id
_entity_poly.type
_entity_poly.pdbx_seq_one_letter_code
_entity_poly.pdbx_strand_id
1 'polypeptide(L)'
;MPSTTPVMFSGLAPVIQQWASKLPGKVAIVDAGRKVTYQELDAFAKQFAVQLLQGGLKYEDPVAILTRHGADHIVAQASILYAGGTCLPLDPSLTLSDMQTRVDAAKVQFLITDETYQSTTIAVTSRFVVTPTTDHGTLAPPIGERKPWSQTSRHPCARPLFQRRFRRLLIDIYGALLNGATIAVIDRQAALSPDLLAEAIHSAGITSMFLTSSLFNIGTGQLYLGGIGLSRGYLGNEEKTREVFFEVPGLGPRDEAILVYRTGDIVKRNAQGDMVWMGRKDREVKLRGFRVNLDVVEAELLSTHLIRATAAIKVQLPDQLSASLVACVSLKDPSISTAVLDAAVRKRLPAHMVPQLVVLDDMPLNRSGKIDRQRVSKNLVTALQRMQDGREGILGGDCPDSGLTDTEKRVAVVWLRVLGTVPASSITRNSEFFALGATSLAVVALIGEHPTLGGLASVIDRRDAVDDFRDIELLKEQCKRDAGLWSTITWSERTPRVRNWMASDEGKVFITGATGFVGAFLLADLLALQEVKAVKCLVRSRSPDEGRRRLVANLKKYNLGECHPDLLCKLEVVSGDFSLPKFGLPDGDFASLAGWASVVYHLGAQVNYNQPYSAHRAANVLGTLHMLQFAVTGRVKPLHYTSSIAAYGPTRLAGRDVISEDEPLTPFIESSVLYEGGYGQSQWVADEIVAALMRKGLPAAIYRLGFVLCHSKTGVGNPDDFVGRLLVDCVGRKAYPLLKNQRKELLPVDYAASAILAISKQGENLGKGYHIIPDMGKALDLIDLFEMTASATGIEMRGIEYSSWVENVKAGNDSACRLGPLVPMLEERVRGEQTRWELYEDMARFKSDNTARALKMDGGVQRMHVDEDVLRRYLHTLGLSTK
;
A
#
# COMPACT_ATOMS: atom_id res chain seq x y z
N MET A 1 49.79 20.48 25.81
CA MET A 1 49.60 19.76 24.54
C MET A 1 48.44 18.77 24.72
N PRO A 2 47.36 18.83 23.93
CA PRO A 2 46.40 17.74 23.83
C PRO A 2 46.97 16.61 22.97
N SER A 3 46.65 15.35 23.27
CA SER A 3 47.19 14.19 22.57
C SER A 3 46.53 13.97 21.20
N THR A 4 47.31 14.07 20.11
CA THR A 4 46.87 13.69 18.77
C THR A 4 46.87 12.17 18.59
N THR A 5 45.85 11.50 19.14
CA THR A 5 45.56 10.10 18.83
C THR A 5 44.43 10.07 17.79
N PRO A 6 44.70 9.71 16.52
CA PRO A 6 43.65 9.64 15.52
C PRO A 6 42.68 8.49 15.87
N VAL A 7 41.38 8.77 15.85
CA VAL A 7 40.35 7.74 16.04
C VAL A 7 40.24 6.92 14.76
N MET A 8 41.11 5.91 14.65
CA MET A 8 41.14 4.94 13.56
C MET A 8 39.90 4.03 13.61
N PHE A 9 38.79 4.48 13.01
CA PHE A 9 37.66 3.60 12.70
C PHE A 9 38.06 2.66 11.56
N SER A 10 38.34 1.40 11.89
CA SER A 10 38.73 0.32 10.97
C SER A 10 37.56 -0.23 10.13
N GLY A 11 36.72 0.67 9.61
CA GLY A 11 35.53 0.35 8.81
C GLY A 11 34.20 0.56 9.53
N LEU A 12 33.10 0.26 8.84
CA LEU A 12 31.73 0.49 9.35
C LEU A 12 31.28 -0.56 10.37
N ALA A 13 31.79 -1.80 10.33
CA ALA A 13 31.42 -2.85 11.28
C ALA A 13 31.75 -2.47 12.75
N PRO A 14 32.96 -1.97 13.09
CA PRO A 14 33.24 -1.41 14.41
C PRO A 14 32.28 -0.29 14.86
N VAL A 15 31.76 0.52 13.94
CA VAL A 15 30.81 1.60 14.26
C VAL A 15 29.46 1.01 14.67
N ILE A 16 28.97 -0.01 13.97
CA ILE A 16 27.72 -0.72 14.32
C ILE A 16 27.86 -1.40 15.69
N GLN A 17 28.98 -2.09 15.93
CA GLN A 17 29.30 -2.69 17.24
C GLN A 17 29.32 -1.65 18.37
N GLN A 18 29.90 -0.47 18.13
CA GLN A 18 29.95 0.62 19.11
C GLN A 18 28.54 1.14 19.45
N TRP A 19 27.65 1.29 18.47
CA TRP A 19 26.26 1.70 18.73
C TRP A 19 25.44 0.61 19.41
N ALA A 20 25.67 -0.67 19.09
CA ALA A 20 25.08 -1.80 19.80
C ALA A 20 25.49 -1.86 21.28
N SER A 21 26.74 -1.52 21.60
CA SER A 21 27.18 -1.41 22.99
C SER A 21 26.68 -0.15 23.71
N LYS A 22 26.55 0.98 23.01
CA LYS A 22 26.09 2.26 23.60
C LYS A 22 24.58 2.35 23.81
N LEU A 23 23.78 1.79 22.88
CA LEU A 23 22.33 1.94 22.84
C LEU A 23 21.61 0.61 22.51
N PRO A 24 21.91 -0.51 23.21
CA PRO A 24 21.51 -1.87 22.81
C PRO A 24 20.01 -1.99 22.50
N GLY A 25 19.15 -1.56 23.43
CA GLY A 25 17.68 -1.60 23.29
C GLY A 25 17.05 -0.44 22.52
N LYS A 26 17.81 0.41 21.83
CA LYS A 26 17.23 1.41 20.90
C LYS A 26 17.00 0.78 19.54
N VAL A 27 15.87 1.11 18.93
CA VAL A 27 15.50 0.67 17.58
C VAL A 27 16.46 1.29 16.56
N ALA A 28 17.17 0.43 15.81
CA ALA A 28 18.06 0.80 14.71
C ALA A 28 17.34 0.78 13.35
N ILE A 29 16.42 -0.17 13.15
CA ILE A 29 15.68 -0.35 11.90
C ILE A 29 14.18 -0.49 12.21
N VAL A 30 13.34 0.12 11.38
CA VAL A 30 11.88 -0.06 11.36
C VAL A 30 11.45 -0.45 9.95
N ASP A 31 10.72 -1.55 9.81
CA ASP A 31 10.27 -2.08 8.52
C ASP A 31 8.95 -2.83 8.67
N ALA A 32 7.92 -2.44 7.91
CA ALA A 32 6.59 -3.09 7.88
C ALA A 32 5.93 -3.42 9.25
N GLY A 33 6.31 -2.71 10.33
CA GLY A 33 5.88 -2.97 11.71
C GLY A 33 6.91 -3.74 12.57
N ARG A 34 7.84 -4.46 11.95
CA ARG A 34 9.05 -4.99 12.59
C ARG A 34 9.92 -3.84 13.09
N LYS A 35 10.54 -4.05 14.25
CA LYS A 35 11.58 -3.19 14.81
C LYS A 35 12.78 -4.09 15.07
N VAL A 36 13.97 -3.63 14.72
CA VAL A 36 15.23 -4.30 15.04
C VAL A 36 16.07 -3.29 15.83
N THR A 37 16.48 -3.65 17.03
CA THR A 37 17.34 -2.84 17.90
C THR A 37 18.80 -2.90 17.46
N TYR A 38 19.65 -1.99 17.96
CA TYR A 38 21.08 -2.04 17.67
C TYR A 38 21.73 -3.34 18.18
N GLN A 39 21.27 -3.90 19.30
CA GLN A 39 21.73 -5.20 19.81
C GLN A 39 21.34 -6.35 18.87
N GLU A 40 20.09 -6.40 18.42
CA GLU A 40 19.62 -7.42 17.48
C GLU A 40 20.32 -7.32 16.12
N LEU A 41 20.52 -6.10 15.60
CA LEU A 41 21.24 -5.85 14.35
C LEU A 41 22.69 -6.38 14.41
N ASP A 42 23.41 -6.08 15.50
CA ASP A 42 24.77 -6.59 15.71
C ASP A 42 24.82 -8.12 15.87
N ALA A 43 23.85 -8.71 16.57
CA ALA A 43 23.74 -10.16 16.71
C ALA A 43 23.48 -10.86 15.37
N PHE A 44 22.48 -10.42 14.60
CA PHE A 44 22.17 -10.98 13.28
C PHE A 44 23.32 -10.76 12.28
N ALA A 45 23.95 -9.57 12.28
CA ALA A 45 25.09 -9.28 11.43
C ALA A 45 26.26 -10.24 11.71
N LYS A 46 26.62 -10.45 12.99
CA LYS A 46 27.66 -11.42 13.41
C LYS A 46 27.30 -12.85 13.00
N GLN A 47 26.09 -13.30 13.29
CA GLN A 47 25.64 -14.67 13.03
C GLN A 47 25.68 -15.02 11.54
N PHE A 48 25.21 -14.11 10.68
CA PHE A 48 25.20 -14.35 9.23
C PHE A 48 26.58 -14.10 8.59
N ALA A 49 27.41 -13.21 9.14
CA ALA A 49 28.82 -13.07 8.74
C ALA A 49 29.61 -14.38 8.93
N VAL A 50 29.37 -15.11 10.02
CA VAL A 50 29.97 -16.45 10.22
C VAL A 50 29.54 -17.44 9.14
N GLN A 51 28.28 -17.40 8.68
CA GLN A 51 27.80 -18.25 7.59
C GLN A 51 28.47 -17.90 6.24
N LEU A 52 28.66 -16.61 5.95
CA LEU A 52 29.38 -16.17 4.74
C LEU A 52 30.83 -16.68 4.74
N LEU A 53 31.54 -16.55 5.88
CA LEU A 53 32.91 -17.04 6.05
C LEU A 53 33.00 -18.57 5.96
N GLN A 54 32.03 -19.30 6.54
CA GLN A 54 31.92 -20.76 6.41
C GLN A 54 31.63 -21.21 4.97
N GLY A 55 30.89 -20.40 4.21
CA GLY A 55 30.69 -20.57 2.76
C GLY A 55 31.91 -20.21 1.91
N GLY A 56 33.03 -19.81 2.51
CA GLY A 56 34.30 -19.55 1.83
C GLY A 56 34.52 -18.11 1.35
N LEU A 57 33.69 -17.15 1.78
CA LEU A 57 33.90 -15.72 1.50
C LEU A 57 35.25 -15.24 2.06
N LYS A 58 36.00 -14.48 1.26
CA LYS A 58 37.29 -13.89 1.63
C LYS A 58 37.19 -12.37 1.78
N TYR A 59 38.26 -11.78 2.32
CA TYR A 59 38.37 -10.33 2.46
C TYR A 59 38.34 -9.62 1.09
N GLU A 60 37.62 -8.50 1.02
CA GLU A 60 37.24 -7.73 -0.19
C GLU A 60 36.35 -8.44 -1.23
N ASP A 61 36.07 -9.75 -1.11
CA ASP A 61 35.25 -10.48 -2.09
C ASP A 61 33.88 -9.81 -2.32
N PRO A 62 33.43 -9.64 -3.58
CA PRO A 62 32.18 -8.97 -3.89
C PRO A 62 30.99 -9.93 -3.73
N VAL A 63 30.00 -9.49 -2.95
CA VAL A 63 28.77 -10.21 -2.63
C VAL A 63 27.57 -9.44 -3.18
N ALA A 64 26.81 -10.05 -4.07
CA ALA A 64 25.57 -9.46 -4.56
C ALA A 64 24.47 -9.51 -3.49
N ILE A 65 23.60 -8.50 -3.48
CA ILE A 65 22.40 -8.46 -2.63
C ILE A 65 21.19 -8.27 -3.54
N LEU A 66 20.30 -9.27 -3.59
CA LEU A 66 19.01 -9.22 -4.27
C LEU A 66 17.89 -9.56 -3.26
N THR A 67 17.51 -8.58 -2.46
CA THR A 67 16.46 -8.71 -1.42
C THR A 67 15.44 -7.58 -1.59
N ARG A 68 14.24 -7.74 -1.02
CA ARG A 68 13.32 -6.60 -0.89
C ARG A 68 13.96 -5.51 -0.04
N HIS A 69 13.69 -4.24 -0.37
CA HIS A 69 14.00 -3.14 0.55
C HIS A 69 13.22 -3.32 1.85
N GLY A 70 13.95 -3.48 2.94
CA GLY A 70 13.43 -3.83 4.27
C GLY A 70 14.58 -4.09 5.25
N ALA A 71 14.27 -4.61 6.43
CA ALA A 71 15.27 -4.87 7.47
C ALA A 71 16.33 -5.88 7.02
N ASP A 72 15.93 -6.92 6.29
CA ASP A 72 16.82 -8.01 5.87
C ASP A 72 17.89 -7.53 4.86
N HIS A 73 17.61 -6.46 4.10
CA HIS A 73 18.59 -5.79 3.24
C HIS A 73 19.70 -5.09 4.04
N ILE A 74 19.34 -4.44 5.15
CA ILE A 74 20.31 -3.76 6.03
C ILE A 74 21.10 -4.78 6.85
N VAL A 75 20.47 -5.86 7.30
CA VAL A 75 21.17 -7.01 7.93
C VAL A 75 22.17 -7.61 6.94
N ALA A 76 21.78 -7.89 5.69
CA ALA A 76 22.69 -8.41 4.66
C ALA A 76 23.92 -7.51 4.43
N GLN A 77 23.72 -6.19 4.30
CA GLN A 77 24.82 -5.23 4.17
C GLN A 77 25.75 -5.26 5.40
N ALA A 78 25.18 -5.25 6.61
CA ALA A 78 25.96 -5.34 7.84
C ALA A 78 26.74 -6.68 7.93
N SER A 79 26.13 -7.80 7.57
CA SER A 79 26.79 -9.11 7.56
C SER A 79 27.97 -9.19 6.60
N ILE A 80 27.84 -8.65 5.38
CA ILE A 80 28.96 -8.57 4.43
C ILE A 80 30.11 -7.74 5.02
N LEU A 81 29.79 -6.58 5.60
CA LEU A 81 30.78 -5.70 6.24
C LEU A 81 31.46 -6.34 7.47
N TYR A 82 30.75 -7.17 8.22
CA TYR A 82 31.31 -7.93 9.35
C TYR A 82 32.16 -9.13 8.90
N ALA A 83 31.85 -9.72 7.74
CA ALA A 83 32.67 -10.74 7.10
C ALA A 83 33.87 -10.18 6.30
N GLY A 84 33.93 -8.85 6.12
CA GLY A 84 35.01 -8.17 5.39
C GLY A 84 34.86 -8.18 3.86
N GLY A 85 33.69 -8.52 3.33
CA GLY A 85 33.39 -8.50 1.88
C GLY A 85 32.88 -7.14 1.38
N THR A 86 32.63 -7.06 0.07
CA THR A 86 32.15 -5.83 -0.61
C THR A 86 30.70 -6.00 -1.07
N CYS A 87 29.82 -5.03 -0.79
CA CYS A 87 28.39 -5.10 -1.18
C CYS A 87 28.16 -4.67 -2.63
N LEU A 88 27.50 -5.52 -3.44
CA LEU A 88 26.93 -5.15 -4.75
C LEU A 88 25.39 -5.24 -4.70
N PRO A 89 24.66 -4.14 -4.43
CA PRO A 89 23.20 -4.15 -4.50
C PRO A 89 22.72 -4.31 -5.95
N LEU A 90 21.89 -5.32 -6.19
CA LEU A 90 21.18 -5.52 -7.45
C LEU A 90 19.79 -4.88 -7.37
N ASP A 91 19.35 -4.25 -8.46
CA ASP A 91 18.05 -3.60 -8.56
C ASP A 91 17.03 -4.58 -9.17
N PRO A 92 15.99 -5.01 -8.43
CA PRO A 92 15.01 -5.97 -8.92
C PRO A 92 14.13 -5.51 -10.09
N SER A 93 14.25 -4.24 -10.53
CA SER A 93 13.55 -3.71 -11.72
C SER A 93 14.33 -3.89 -13.03
N LEU A 94 15.56 -4.39 -12.97
CA LEU A 94 16.40 -4.73 -14.12
C LEU A 94 16.02 -6.09 -14.72
N THR A 95 16.40 -6.34 -15.98
CA THR A 95 16.24 -7.69 -16.55
C THR A 95 17.24 -8.67 -15.91
N LEU A 96 16.95 -9.97 -16.01
CA LEU A 96 17.90 -11.03 -15.60
C LEU A 96 19.25 -10.88 -16.30
N SER A 97 19.25 -10.47 -17.58
CA SER A 97 20.46 -10.25 -18.38
C SER A 97 21.29 -9.07 -17.86
N ASP A 98 20.64 -7.95 -17.50
CA ASP A 98 21.31 -6.78 -16.92
C ASP A 98 21.90 -7.08 -15.54
N MET A 99 21.20 -7.86 -14.72
CA MET A 99 21.69 -8.29 -13.40
C MET A 99 22.86 -9.27 -13.53
N GLN A 100 22.78 -10.25 -14.43
CA GLN A 100 23.89 -11.18 -14.68
C GLN A 100 25.12 -10.43 -15.22
N THR A 101 24.94 -9.50 -16.17
CA THR A 101 26.03 -8.66 -16.70
C THR A 101 26.78 -7.90 -15.60
N ARG A 102 26.07 -7.42 -14.56
CA ARG A 102 26.69 -6.76 -13.40
C ARG A 102 27.41 -7.74 -12.47
N VAL A 103 26.85 -8.92 -12.24
CA VAL A 103 27.45 -10.02 -11.46
C VAL A 103 28.74 -10.50 -12.11
N ASP A 104 28.74 -10.71 -13.43
CA ASP A 104 29.88 -11.16 -14.21
C ASP A 104 30.98 -10.09 -14.26
N ALA A 105 30.63 -8.83 -14.55
CA ALA A 105 31.58 -7.72 -14.57
C ALA A 105 32.24 -7.47 -13.20
N ALA A 106 31.51 -7.70 -12.10
CA ALA A 106 32.04 -7.65 -10.75
C ALA A 106 32.68 -8.96 -10.26
N LYS A 107 32.63 -10.05 -11.07
CA LYS A 107 33.13 -11.39 -10.73
C LYS A 107 32.56 -11.95 -9.42
N VAL A 108 31.29 -11.64 -9.14
CA VAL A 108 30.60 -12.05 -7.90
C VAL A 108 30.40 -13.56 -7.85
N GLN A 109 30.89 -14.18 -6.77
CA GLN A 109 30.71 -15.62 -6.51
C GLN A 109 29.60 -15.91 -5.50
N PHE A 110 29.15 -14.88 -4.76
CA PHE A 110 28.24 -15.02 -3.63
C PHE A 110 27.02 -14.11 -3.79
N LEU A 111 25.81 -14.65 -3.65
CA LEU A 111 24.56 -13.90 -3.66
C LEU A 111 23.81 -14.06 -2.34
N ILE A 112 23.49 -12.95 -1.67
CA ILE A 112 22.49 -12.89 -0.61
C ILE A 112 21.14 -12.55 -1.25
N THR A 113 20.12 -13.35 -0.95
CA THR A 113 18.75 -13.19 -1.45
C THR A 113 17.74 -13.35 -0.32
N ASP A 114 16.47 -13.02 -0.54
CA ASP A 114 15.37 -13.25 0.41
C ASP A 114 14.35 -14.25 -0.15
N GLU A 115 13.32 -14.57 0.63
CA GLU A 115 12.28 -15.52 0.21
C GLU A 115 11.50 -15.10 -1.05
N THR A 116 11.57 -13.83 -1.45
CA THR A 116 10.89 -13.29 -2.64
C THR A 116 11.73 -13.47 -3.89
N TYR A 117 13.07 -13.35 -3.79
CA TYR A 117 13.99 -13.45 -4.91
C TYR A 117 14.86 -14.72 -4.92
N GLN A 118 14.63 -15.66 -3.99
CA GLN A 118 15.38 -16.92 -3.91
C GLN A 118 15.35 -17.76 -5.20
N SER A 119 14.26 -17.70 -5.96
CA SER A 119 14.06 -18.42 -7.23
C SER A 119 14.71 -17.75 -8.45
N THR A 120 15.24 -16.52 -8.32
CA THR A 120 15.81 -15.76 -9.45
C THR A 120 17.09 -16.43 -9.95
N THR A 121 17.12 -16.85 -11.22
CA THR A 121 18.19 -17.68 -11.81
C THR A 121 19.44 -16.88 -12.23
N ILE A 122 19.99 -16.07 -11.32
CA ILE A 122 21.34 -15.49 -11.42
C ILE A 122 22.38 -16.58 -11.14
N ALA A 123 23.33 -16.75 -12.05
CA ALA A 123 24.45 -17.67 -11.91
C ALA A 123 25.52 -17.10 -10.98
N VAL A 124 25.79 -17.83 -9.88
CA VAL A 124 26.81 -17.56 -8.86
C VAL A 124 27.27 -18.89 -8.26
N THR A 125 28.48 -18.94 -7.68
CA THR A 125 29.05 -20.14 -7.04
C THR A 125 28.30 -20.54 -5.76
N SER A 126 27.75 -19.58 -5.01
CA SER A 126 27.07 -19.82 -3.74
C SER A 126 25.99 -18.79 -3.45
N ARG A 127 24.93 -19.22 -2.77
CA ARG A 127 23.72 -18.44 -2.51
C ARG A 127 23.27 -18.63 -1.07
N PHE A 128 23.01 -17.53 -0.37
CA PHE A 128 22.53 -17.50 1.00
C PHE A 128 21.18 -16.80 1.04
N VAL A 129 20.24 -17.32 1.84
CA VAL A 129 18.95 -16.64 2.09
C VAL A 129 19.04 -15.91 3.42
N VAL A 130 18.93 -14.58 3.42
CA VAL A 130 18.96 -13.80 4.67
C VAL A 130 17.59 -13.88 5.35
N THR A 131 17.57 -14.55 6.50
CA THR A 131 16.41 -14.63 7.40
C THR A 131 16.90 -14.39 8.83
N PRO A 132 16.63 -13.22 9.45
CA PRO A 132 17.04 -12.97 10.83
C PRO A 132 16.02 -13.64 11.76
N THR A 133 16.28 -14.89 12.14
CA THR A 133 15.46 -15.66 13.08
C THR A 133 15.72 -15.21 14.52
N THR A 134 14.67 -15.12 15.33
CA THR A 134 14.80 -14.94 16.79
C THR A 134 15.14 -16.23 17.53
N ASP A 135 15.10 -17.36 16.84
CA ASP A 135 15.29 -18.70 17.40
C ASP A 135 16.48 -19.44 16.77
N HIS A 136 17.07 -20.36 17.53
CA HIS A 136 18.29 -21.07 17.16
C HIS A 136 18.05 -22.23 16.18
N GLY A 137 18.07 -21.93 14.87
CA GLY A 137 18.51 -22.86 13.82
C GLY A 137 17.45 -23.63 13.00
N THR A 138 17.95 -24.35 11.98
CA THR A 138 17.24 -25.14 10.93
C THR A 138 16.70 -24.33 9.73
N LEU A 139 16.44 -25.01 8.59
CA LEU A 139 16.32 -24.41 7.25
C LEU A 139 14.87 -24.46 6.67
N ALA A 140 14.45 -23.36 5.99
CA ALA A 140 13.62 -23.21 4.76
C ALA A 140 12.34 -24.09 4.49
N PRO A 141 11.40 -23.75 3.56
CA PRO A 141 11.17 -22.55 2.71
C PRO A 141 9.70 -21.98 2.89
N PRO A 142 8.93 -21.46 1.89
CA PRO A 142 8.98 -20.13 1.25
C PRO A 142 7.64 -19.31 1.13
N ILE A 143 7.71 -18.09 0.54
CA ILE A 143 6.64 -17.25 -0.10
C ILE A 143 5.78 -16.34 0.83
N GLY A 144 5.82 -15.00 0.64
CA GLY A 144 4.78 -14.10 1.18
C GLY A 144 5.00 -12.56 1.13
N GLU A 145 4.65 -11.94 0.02
CA GLU A 145 4.54 -10.50 -0.31
C GLU A 145 3.43 -9.70 0.46
N ARG A 146 3.23 -8.36 0.43
CA ARG A 146 3.97 -7.12 0.02
C ARG A 146 3.23 -5.84 0.52
N LYS A 147 3.96 -4.84 1.08
CA LYS A 147 3.84 -3.35 0.87
C LYS A 147 2.44 -2.66 1.08
N PRO A 148 2.23 -1.34 0.76
CA PRO A 148 3.15 -0.18 0.59
C PRO A 148 2.80 1.12 1.40
N TRP A 149 3.68 2.14 1.24
CA TRP A 149 3.49 3.59 1.56
C TRP A 149 3.59 4.04 3.04
N SER A 150 3.98 5.27 3.41
CA SER A 150 4.74 6.40 2.78
C SER A 150 5.19 7.40 3.90
N GLN A 151 5.80 8.60 3.76
CA GLN A 151 6.10 9.48 2.61
C GLN A 151 7.28 10.47 2.95
N THR A 152 7.90 11.06 1.91
CA THR A 152 8.75 12.29 1.89
C THR A 152 10.04 12.40 2.72
N SER A 153 11.15 12.59 2.00
CA SER A 153 12.07 13.72 2.23
C SER A 153 12.18 14.56 0.94
N ARG A 154 12.41 15.87 1.09
CA ARG A 154 12.70 16.87 0.04
C ARG A 154 13.77 17.82 0.62
N HIS A 155 14.65 18.47 -0.14
CA HIS A 155 14.45 19.72 -0.89
C HIS A 155 15.85 20.33 -1.19
N PRO A 156 15.98 21.46 -1.93
CA PRO A 156 14.99 22.14 -2.76
C PRO A 156 15.22 21.88 -4.27
N CYS A 157 15.96 22.61 -5.13
CA CYS A 157 16.57 23.95 -5.07
C CYS A 157 16.19 24.78 -6.31
N ALA A 158 14.93 25.28 -6.35
CA ALA A 158 14.43 26.25 -7.32
C ALA A 158 13.23 27.02 -6.73
N ARG A 159 13.05 28.30 -7.10
CA ARG A 159 11.93 29.19 -6.72
C ARG A 159 11.84 30.37 -7.71
N PRO A 160 10.71 31.10 -7.79
CA PRO A 160 9.41 30.91 -7.13
C PRO A 160 8.58 29.78 -7.82
N LEU A 161 7.41 29.33 -7.37
CA LEU A 161 6.39 29.90 -6.48
C LEU A 161 5.93 28.89 -5.42
N PHE A 162 5.72 29.38 -4.18
CA PHE A 162 4.66 28.95 -3.24
C PHE A 162 4.86 29.77 -1.94
N GLN A 163 3.89 30.64 -1.64
CA GLN A 163 3.84 31.44 -0.40
C GLN A 163 2.72 30.93 0.52
N ARG A 164 3.05 30.03 1.47
CA ARG A 164 2.40 29.98 2.81
C ARG A 164 3.18 29.07 3.77
N ARG A 165 3.70 29.70 4.83
CA ARG A 165 4.31 29.18 6.07
C ARG A 165 4.68 27.68 6.15
N PHE A 166 5.98 27.39 6.03
CA PHE A 166 6.66 26.35 6.81
C PHE A 166 7.87 26.98 7.54
N ARG A 167 8.08 26.63 8.82
CA ARG A 167 9.21 27.12 9.66
C ARG A 167 10.26 26.01 9.85
N ARG A 168 11.06 25.71 8.83
CA ARG A 168 12.28 24.88 8.96
C ARG A 168 13.39 25.45 8.09
N LEU A 169 14.63 25.34 8.56
CA LEU A 169 15.83 25.67 7.78
C LEU A 169 16.05 24.59 6.71
N LEU A 170 16.66 24.98 5.59
CA LEU A 170 17.08 24.09 4.51
C LEU A 170 18.53 24.41 4.15
N ILE A 171 19.32 23.37 3.96
CA ILE A 171 20.76 23.42 3.68
C ILE A 171 21.03 22.44 2.53
N ASP A 172 21.64 22.93 1.46
CA ASP A 172 22.10 22.10 0.35
C ASP A 172 23.49 21.51 0.66
N ILE A 173 23.69 20.22 0.39
CA ILE A 173 24.95 19.51 0.59
C ILE A 173 25.43 18.96 -0.75
N TYR A 174 26.69 19.22 -1.12
CA TYR A 174 27.30 18.74 -2.35
C TYR A 174 28.52 17.86 -2.05
N GLY A 175 28.56 16.66 -2.63
CA GLY A 175 29.70 15.75 -2.54
C GLY A 175 29.51 14.52 -3.43
N ALA A 176 30.61 13.89 -3.82
CA ALA A 176 30.56 12.58 -4.46
C ALA A 176 30.31 11.50 -3.39
N LEU A 177 29.18 10.81 -3.45
CA LEU A 177 28.82 9.75 -2.50
C LEU A 177 29.64 8.48 -2.80
N LEU A 178 30.87 8.43 -2.29
CA LEU A 178 31.81 7.32 -2.52
C LEU A 178 32.19 6.55 -1.25
N ASN A 179 31.89 7.04 -0.03
CA ASN A 179 32.12 6.33 1.24
C ASN A 179 31.16 6.68 2.41
N GLY A 180 30.05 7.40 2.17
CA GLY A 180 29.05 7.75 3.21
C GLY A 180 29.43 8.96 4.10
N ALA A 181 28.55 9.30 5.06
CA ALA A 181 28.71 10.44 5.97
C ALA A 181 27.85 10.31 7.24
N THR A 182 28.22 11.03 8.31
CA THR A 182 27.47 11.12 9.58
C THR A 182 27.04 12.58 9.83
N ILE A 183 25.83 12.78 10.37
CA ILE A 183 25.28 14.12 10.64
C ILE A 183 25.27 14.38 12.16
N ALA A 184 25.98 15.42 12.60
CA ALA A 184 25.85 16.00 13.93
C ALA A 184 24.88 17.20 13.89
N VAL A 185 24.01 17.32 14.89
CA VAL A 185 23.06 18.44 15.02
C VAL A 185 23.53 19.36 16.14
N ILE A 186 24.06 20.52 15.78
CA ILE A 186 24.51 21.57 16.71
C ILE A 186 23.36 22.58 16.88
N ASP A 187 23.10 23.04 18.11
CA ASP A 187 22.08 24.07 18.34
C ASP A 187 22.45 25.42 17.70
N ARG A 188 21.45 26.22 17.34
CA ARG A 188 21.64 27.54 16.71
C ARG A 188 22.42 28.52 17.58
N GLN A 189 22.34 28.46 18.91
CA GLN A 189 23.12 29.33 19.80
C GLN A 189 24.59 28.90 19.86
N ALA A 190 24.85 27.58 19.95
CA ALA A 190 26.20 27.03 19.88
C ALA A 190 26.86 27.33 18.52
N ALA A 191 26.14 27.15 17.41
CA ALA A 191 26.62 27.44 16.05
C ALA A 191 26.91 28.94 15.76
N LEU A 192 26.58 29.84 16.68
CA LEU A 192 26.84 31.28 16.59
C LEU A 192 27.85 31.78 17.64
N SER A 193 28.40 30.89 18.47
CA SER A 193 29.42 31.18 19.49
C SER A 193 30.70 30.40 19.17
N PRO A 194 31.86 31.04 18.93
CA PRO A 194 33.09 30.34 18.54
C PRO A 194 33.51 29.23 19.51
N ASP A 195 33.41 29.49 20.82
CA ASP A 195 33.86 28.56 21.86
C ASP A 195 32.93 27.35 21.96
N LEU A 196 31.61 27.57 21.96
CA LEU A 196 30.61 26.50 22.00
C LEU A 196 30.59 25.68 20.70
N LEU A 197 30.89 26.31 19.56
CA LEU A 197 31.05 25.62 18.29
C LEU A 197 32.31 24.75 18.30
N ALA A 198 33.43 25.24 18.81
CA ALA A 198 34.67 24.46 18.96
C ALA A 198 34.47 23.26 19.91
N GLU A 199 33.80 23.47 21.05
CA GLU A 199 33.42 22.39 21.98
C GLU A 199 32.52 21.35 21.32
N ALA A 200 31.46 21.78 20.61
CA ALA A 200 30.54 20.89 19.90
C ALA A 200 31.21 20.09 18.76
N ILE A 201 32.12 20.72 18.00
CA ILE A 201 32.94 20.06 16.98
C ILE A 201 33.79 18.95 17.60
N HIS A 202 34.42 19.23 18.75
CA HIS A 202 35.27 18.27 19.44
C HIS A 202 34.44 17.13 20.07
N SER A 203 33.34 17.44 20.75
CA SER A 203 32.47 16.45 21.40
C SER A 203 31.74 15.53 20.42
N ALA A 204 31.39 16.04 19.23
CA ALA A 204 30.73 15.26 18.17
C ALA A 204 31.72 14.55 17.22
N GLY A 205 33.04 14.71 17.41
CA GLY A 205 34.06 14.04 16.61
C GLY A 205 34.07 14.47 15.14
N ILE A 206 33.80 15.75 14.84
CA ILE A 206 33.67 16.24 13.47
C ILE A 206 35.06 16.35 12.82
N THR A 207 35.39 15.39 11.96
CA THR A 207 36.70 15.27 11.27
C THR A 207 36.83 16.15 10.03
N SER A 208 35.75 16.78 9.55
CA SER A 208 35.75 17.70 8.42
C SER A 208 34.58 18.67 8.51
N MET A 209 34.85 19.96 8.32
CA MET A 209 33.85 21.04 8.34
C MET A 209 34.10 22.00 7.19
N PHE A 210 33.06 22.34 6.45
CA PHE A 210 33.11 23.34 5.38
C PHE A 210 32.68 24.71 5.93
N LEU A 211 33.64 25.61 6.12
CA LEU A 211 33.40 27.04 6.34
C LEU A 211 33.91 27.83 5.13
N THR A 212 33.06 28.66 4.55
CA THR A 212 33.42 29.52 3.41
C THR A 212 34.03 30.84 3.86
N SER A 213 35.34 30.82 4.15
CA SER A 213 36.17 32.03 4.11
C SER A 213 37.12 31.95 2.90
N SER A 214 37.17 33.05 2.14
CA SER A 214 37.82 33.11 0.83
C SER A 214 39.35 33.16 0.89
N LEU A 215 40.02 32.78 -0.20
CA LEU A 215 40.92 33.70 -0.91
C LEU A 215 41.10 33.31 -2.40
N PHE A 216 41.21 34.33 -3.24
CA PHE A 216 41.55 34.37 -4.67
C PHE A 216 40.59 33.83 -5.76
N ASN A 217 40.55 34.62 -6.84
CA ASN A 217 39.99 34.43 -8.20
C ASN A 217 38.48 34.17 -8.38
N ILE A 218 37.81 35.19 -8.92
CA ILE A 218 36.44 35.13 -9.46
C ILE A 218 36.51 34.60 -10.90
N GLY A 219 35.88 33.46 -11.18
CA GLY A 219 35.88 32.85 -12.50
C GLY A 219 34.93 31.67 -12.66
N THR A 220 34.84 31.16 -13.89
CA THR A 220 34.13 29.92 -14.25
C THR A 220 35.16 28.84 -14.57
N GLY A 221 35.00 27.63 -14.04
CA GLY A 221 35.94 26.53 -14.21
C GLY A 221 35.29 25.14 -14.09
N GLN A 222 36.07 24.09 -14.37
CA GLN A 222 35.67 22.71 -14.07
C GLN A 222 35.85 22.44 -12.58
N LEU A 223 34.91 21.70 -11.98
CA LEU A 223 35.01 21.26 -10.59
C LEU A 223 35.84 19.96 -10.48
N TYR A 224 36.77 19.95 -9.55
CA TYR A 224 37.57 18.78 -9.17
C TYR A 224 37.38 18.51 -7.67
N LEU A 225 37.42 17.25 -7.26
CA LEU A 225 37.32 16.81 -5.87
C LEU A 225 38.61 16.09 -5.47
N GLY A 226 39.02 16.17 -4.21
CA GLY A 226 40.24 15.53 -3.71
C GLY A 226 40.12 15.09 -2.25
N GLY A 227 41.14 14.38 -1.75
CA GLY A 227 41.21 13.88 -0.38
C GLY A 227 40.49 12.55 -0.14
N ILE A 228 40.32 12.18 1.13
CA ILE A 228 39.89 10.83 1.57
C ILE A 228 38.48 10.39 1.11
N GLY A 229 37.69 11.30 0.53
CA GLY A 229 36.37 11.00 -0.03
C GLY A 229 36.38 10.45 -1.47
N LEU A 230 37.55 10.27 -2.09
CA LEU A 230 37.68 9.63 -3.40
C LEU A 230 37.53 8.10 -3.33
N SER A 231 37.02 7.49 -4.39
CA SER A 231 37.04 6.03 -4.56
C SER A 231 38.37 5.55 -5.14
N ARG A 232 38.64 4.24 -5.07
CA ARG A 232 39.83 3.59 -5.64
C ARG A 232 39.89 3.58 -7.18
N GLY A 233 38.83 4.05 -7.86
CA GLY A 233 38.70 4.05 -9.32
C GLY A 233 37.42 3.38 -9.83
N TYR A 234 37.40 2.99 -11.10
CA TYR A 234 36.37 2.16 -11.72
C TYR A 234 36.79 0.69 -11.73
N LEU A 235 35.91 -0.20 -11.25
CA LEU A 235 36.15 -1.64 -11.19
C LEU A 235 36.43 -2.20 -12.60
N GLY A 236 37.59 -2.85 -12.76
CA GLY A 236 38.01 -3.47 -14.02
C GLY A 236 38.36 -2.51 -15.15
N ASN A 237 38.37 -1.18 -14.93
CA ASN A 237 38.63 -0.19 -15.98
C ASN A 237 39.68 0.85 -15.55
N GLU A 238 40.95 0.45 -15.66
CA GLU A 238 42.10 1.33 -15.36
C GLU A 238 42.21 2.53 -16.29
N GLU A 239 41.89 2.37 -17.58
CA GLU A 239 42.00 3.45 -18.57
C GLU A 239 41.06 4.60 -18.20
N LYS A 240 39.78 4.30 -17.97
CA LYS A 240 38.79 5.29 -17.55
C LYS A 240 39.07 5.83 -16.14
N THR A 241 39.73 5.05 -15.29
CA THR A 241 40.23 5.53 -13.99
C THR A 241 41.30 6.60 -14.20
N ARG A 242 42.36 6.32 -14.96
CA ARG A 242 43.46 7.26 -15.27
C ARG A 242 43.01 8.50 -16.06
N GLU A 243 41.91 8.41 -16.82
CA GLU A 243 41.33 9.55 -17.55
C GLU A 243 40.74 10.62 -16.60
N VAL A 244 40.15 10.20 -15.47
CA VAL A 244 39.38 11.09 -14.57
C VAL A 244 39.97 11.26 -13.17
N PHE A 245 40.78 10.30 -12.70
CA PHE A 245 41.58 10.39 -11.48
C PHE A 245 43.04 10.63 -11.88
N PHE A 246 43.60 11.77 -11.46
CA PHE A 246 44.98 12.16 -11.79
C PHE A 246 45.57 13.02 -10.67
N GLU A 247 46.90 13.06 -10.58
CA GLU A 247 47.61 13.81 -9.55
C GLU A 247 47.82 15.27 -9.96
N VAL A 248 47.78 16.19 -9.00
CA VAL A 248 48.10 17.60 -9.17
C VAL A 248 49.19 17.99 -8.15
N PRO A 249 50.41 18.35 -8.61
CA PRO A 249 51.51 18.76 -7.72
C PRO A 249 51.26 20.13 -7.08
N GLY A 250 51.88 20.39 -5.93
CA GLY A 250 51.85 21.73 -5.30
C GLY A 250 50.50 22.12 -4.67
N LEU A 251 49.67 21.14 -4.29
CA LEU A 251 48.38 21.37 -3.61
C LEU A 251 48.22 20.58 -2.29
N GLY A 252 49.14 19.67 -1.98
CA GLY A 252 49.20 18.98 -0.70
C GLY A 252 50.02 19.74 0.35
N PRO A 253 50.03 19.28 1.61
CA PRO A 253 51.00 19.74 2.59
C PRO A 253 52.43 19.57 2.04
N ARG A 254 53.32 20.55 2.24
CA ARG A 254 54.72 20.52 1.76
C ARG A 254 54.86 20.36 0.23
N ASP A 255 53.93 20.92 -0.54
CA ASP A 255 53.87 20.87 -2.00
C ASP A 255 53.71 19.46 -2.60
N GLU A 256 53.36 18.47 -1.78
CA GLU A 256 53.04 17.10 -2.22
C GLU A 256 51.91 17.10 -3.27
N ALA A 257 51.95 16.11 -4.17
CA ALA A 257 50.92 15.93 -5.18
C ALA A 257 49.66 15.29 -4.57
N ILE A 258 48.49 15.83 -4.90
CA ILE A 258 47.20 15.28 -4.46
C ILE A 258 46.47 14.62 -5.62
N LEU A 259 45.89 13.44 -5.36
CA LEU A 259 44.97 12.81 -6.30
C LEU A 259 43.65 13.59 -6.36
N VAL A 260 43.20 13.95 -7.56
CA VAL A 260 41.91 14.62 -7.80
C VAL A 260 41.05 13.86 -8.79
N TYR A 261 39.74 13.91 -8.58
CA TYR A 261 38.70 13.41 -9.46
C TYR A 261 38.07 14.53 -10.30
N ARG A 262 38.02 14.33 -11.62
CA ARG A 262 37.38 15.21 -12.60
C ARG A 262 35.87 14.97 -12.63
N THR A 263 35.11 15.86 -11.99
CA THR A 263 33.63 15.69 -11.89
C THR A 263 32.90 15.80 -13.22
N GLY A 264 33.43 16.58 -14.18
CA GLY A 264 32.77 17.01 -15.40
C GLY A 264 31.81 18.20 -15.24
N ASP A 265 31.51 18.62 -14.00
CA ASP A 265 30.68 19.78 -13.72
C ASP A 265 31.44 21.09 -13.96
N ILE A 266 30.71 22.10 -14.43
CA ILE A 266 31.18 23.49 -14.55
C ILE A 266 30.59 24.29 -13.39
N VAL A 267 31.44 25.02 -12.69
CA VAL A 267 31.07 25.91 -11.58
C VAL A 267 31.59 27.33 -11.84
N LYS A 268 30.91 28.32 -11.28
CA LYS A 268 31.33 29.73 -11.26
C LYS A 268 31.30 30.25 -9.83
N ARG A 269 32.34 30.97 -9.40
CA ARG A 269 32.29 31.69 -8.12
C ARG A 269 31.43 32.95 -8.23
N ASN A 270 30.50 33.16 -7.31
CA ASN A 270 29.71 34.39 -7.22
C ASN A 270 30.52 35.53 -6.55
N ALA A 271 29.91 36.71 -6.36
CA ALA A 271 30.56 37.85 -5.72
C ALA A 271 30.78 37.66 -4.20
N GLN A 272 30.12 36.68 -3.60
CA GLN A 272 30.20 36.30 -2.19
C GLN A 272 31.27 35.20 -1.95
N GLY A 273 31.80 34.59 -3.01
CA GLY A 273 32.82 33.53 -2.96
C GLY A 273 32.29 32.10 -3.13
N ASP A 274 30.96 31.90 -3.08
CA ASP A 274 30.30 30.61 -3.19
C ASP A 274 30.46 30.00 -4.59
N MET A 275 30.57 28.67 -4.66
CA MET A 275 30.60 27.94 -5.93
C MET A 275 29.18 27.65 -6.43
N VAL A 276 28.73 28.38 -7.45
CA VAL A 276 27.45 28.18 -8.14
C VAL A 276 27.64 27.19 -9.28
N TRP A 277 26.84 26.13 -9.33
CA TRP A 277 26.84 25.16 -10.43
C TRP A 277 26.22 25.76 -11.71
N MET A 278 26.92 25.63 -12.83
CA MET A 278 26.57 26.25 -14.11
C MET A 278 26.18 25.24 -15.20
N GLY A 279 26.45 23.96 -15.00
CA GLY A 279 26.17 22.89 -15.98
C GLY A 279 27.20 21.78 -15.97
N ARG A 280 27.23 20.99 -17.04
CA ARG A 280 28.21 19.92 -17.29
C ARG A 280 28.91 20.11 -18.64
N LYS A 281 30.11 19.54 -18.75
CA LYS A 281 30.96 19.59 -19.95
C LYS A 281 30.63 18.44 -20.92
N ASP A 282 30.35 17.27 -20.37
CA ASP A 282 29.67 16.15 -21.00
C ASP A 282 28.16 16.45 -21.14
N ARG A 283 27.50 15.89 -22.16
CA ARG A 283 26.07 16.15 -22.47
C ARG A 283 25.13 15.37 -21.53
N GLU A 284 25.40 15.43 -20.24
CA GLU A 284 24.72 14.65 -19.22
C GLU A 284 23.74 15.51 -18.42
N VAL A 285 22.48 15.05 -18.33
CA VAL A 285 21.37 15.81 -17.75
C VAL A 285 20.73 15.07 -16.59
N LYS A 286 20.33 15.83 -15.56
CA LYS A 286 19.48 15.32 -14.47
C LYS A 286 18.00 15.40 -14.89
N LEU A 287 17.31 14.26 -14.88
CA LEU A 287 15.91 14.09 -15.27
C LEU A 287 15.19 13.28 -14.18
N ARG A 288 14.24 13.89 -13.47
CA ARG A 288 13.39 13.23 -12.46
C ARG A 288 14.17 12.45 -11.38
N GLY A 289 15.38 12.92 -11.05
CA GLY A 289 16.30 12.28 -10.10
C GLY A 289 17.39 11.42 -10.76
N PHE A 290 17.11 10.85 -11.94
CA PHE A 290 18.08 10.06 -12.71
C PHE A 290 19.12 10.94 -13.41
N ARG A 291 20.29 10.37 -13.64
CA ARG A 291 21.43 10.97 -14.33
C ARG A 291 21.54 10.30 -15.70
N VAL A 292 21.27 11.04 -16.78
CA VAL A 292 21.11 10.49 -18.14
C VAL A 292 22.09 11.18 -19.08
N ASN A 293 22.94 10.39 -19.75
CA ASN A 293 23.84 10.90 -20.77
C ASN A 293 23.13 10.94 -22.13
N LEU A 294 22.95 12.15 -22.69
CA LEU A 294 22.26 12.36 -23.96
C LEU A 294 23.00 11.70 -25.13
N ASP A 295 24.33 11.56 -25.07
CA ASP A 295 25.12 10.96 -26.15
C ASP A 295 24.97 9.43 -26.18
N VAL A 296 24.69 8.80 -25.03
CA VAL A 296 24.31 7.37 -24.94
C VAL A 296 22.92 7.15 -25.52
N VAL A 297 21.97 8.04 -25.23
CA VAL A 297 20.63 8.02 -25.84
C VAL A 297 20.73 8.20 -27.36
N GLU A 298 21.52 9.14 -27.85
CA GLU A 298 21.75 9.32 -29.30
C GLU A 298 22.39 8.07 -29.94
N ALA A 299 23.35 7.42 -29.27
CA ALA A 299 24.00 6.20 -29.78
C ALA A 299 23.04 5.00 -29.88
N GLU A 300 22.23 4.73 -28.85
CA GLU A 300 21.28 3.61 -28.87
C GLU A 300 20.12 3.84 -29.86
N LEU A 301 19.68 5.09 -30.03
CA LEU A 301 18.72 5.46 -31.08
C LEU A 301 19.27 5.15 -32.48
N LEU A 302 20.51 5.53 -32.79
CA LEU A 302 21.15 5.21 -34.07
C LEU A 302 21.35 3.70 -34.25
N SER A 303 21.58 2.98 -33.15
CA SER A 303 21.76 1.52 -33.13
C SER A 303 20.45 0.72 -33.32
N THR A 304 19.29 1.39 -33.43
CA THR A 304 18.07 0.78 -34.00
C THR A 304 18.20 0.49 -35.50
N HIS A 305 19.17 1.11 -36.18
CA HIS A 305 19.34 1.19 -37.63
C HIS A 305 18.16 1.80 -38.43
N LEU A 306 17.00 2.08 -37.82
CA LEU A 306 15.85 2.76 -38.43
C LEU A 306 16.09 4.27 -38.60
N ILE A 307 16.85 4.87 -37.68
CA ILE A 307 17.13 6.30 -37.61
C ILE A 307 18.36 6.66 -38.46
N ARG A 308 18.28 7.78 -39.20
CA ARG A 308 19.34 8.36 -40.03
C ARG A 308 20.21 9.34 -39.24
N ALA A 309 19.58 10.23 -38.46
CA ALA A 309 20.23 11.15 -37.54
C ALA A 309 19.34 11.44 -36.32
N THR A 310 19.93 11.82 -35.20
CA THR A 310 19.20 12.12 -33.96
C THR A 310 19.87 13.25 -33.17
N ALA A 311 19.10 13.95 -32.34
CA ALA A 311 19.57 14.91 -31.35
C ALA A 311 18.70 14.83 -30.09
N ALA A 312 19.29 14.38 -28.98
CA ALA A 312 18.63 14.30 -27.68
C ALA A 312 18.78 15.61 -26.90
N ILE A 313 17.66 16.08 -26.34
CA ILE A 313 17.50 17.39 -25.72
C ILE A 313 16.61 17.25 -24.47
N LYS A 314 17.05 17.84 -23.36
CA LYS A 314 16.18 18.07 -22.19
C LYS A 314 15.33 19.31 -22.45
N VAL A 315 14.01 19.14 -22.49
CA VAL A 315 13.04 20.22 -22.72
C VAL A 315 12.28 20.51 -21.43
N GLN A 316 12.09 21.80 -21.13
CA GLN A 316 11.16 22.26 -20.10
C GLN A 316 10.04 23.00 -20.83
N LEU A 317 8.85 22.40 -20.87
CA LEU A 317 7.66 23.03 -21.44
C LEU A 317 7.07 24.06 -20.46
N PRO A 318 6.31 25.06 -20.96
CA PRO A 318 5.32 25.75 -20.16
C PRO A 318 4.38 24.75 -19.46
N ASP A 319 3.93 25.10 -18.26
CA ASP A 319 2.95 24.39 -17.44
C ASP A 319 3.28 22.94 -16.99
N GLN A 320 4.30 22.27 -17.57
CA GLN A 320 4.77 20.98 -17.08
C GLN A 320 5.63 21.09 -15.80
N LEU A 321 5.20 20.43 -14.74
CA LEU A 321 5.86 20.38 -13.43
C LEU A 321 7.28 19.76 -13.43
N SER A 322 7.71 19.12 -14.51
CA SER A 322 9.07 18.57 -14.64
C SER A 322 9.55 18.56 -16.09
N ALA A 323 10.83 18.84 -16.30
CA ALA A 323 11.48 18.69 -17.60
C ALA A 323 11.41 17.24 -18.14
N SER A 324 11.24 17.14 -19.44
CA SER A 324 11.11 15.89 -20.20
C SER A 324 12.29 15.68 -21.14
N LEU A 325 12.55 14.43 -21.50
CA LEU A 325 13.58 14.05 -22.47
C LEU A 325 12.92 13.90 -23.85
N VAL A 326 13.43 14.62 -24.84
CA VAL A 326 12.97 14.56 -26.23
C VAL A 326 14.14 14.24 -27.14
N ALA A 327 13.94 13.38 -28.13
CA ALA A 327 14.89 13.16 -29.21
C ALA A 327 14.24 13.55 -30.53
N CYS A 328 14.81 14.55 -31.20
CA CYS A 328 14.48 14.84 -32.59
C CYS A 328 15.20 13.80 -33.46
N VAL A 329 14.47 13.14 -34.36
CA VAL A 329 14.99 12.06 -35.20
C VAL A 329 14.63 12.29 -36.67
N SER A 330 15.53 11.99 -37.60
CA SER A 330 15.19 11.83 -39.01
C SER A 330 15.30 10.36 -39.39
N LEU A 331 14.29 9.82 -40.08
CA LEU A 331 14.21 8.39 -40.41
C LEU A 331 15.05 8.06 -41.65
N LYS A 332 15.46 6.81 -41.80
CA LYS A 332 16.05 6.36 -43.08
C LYS A 332 15.00 6.23 -44.16
N ASP A 333 13.86 5.66 -43.81
CA ASP A 333 12.67 5.46 -44.65
C ASP A 333 11.47 6.18 -44.00
N PRO A 334 10.79 7.11 -44.70
CA PRO A 334 9.63 7.83 -44.16
C PRO A 334 8.39 6.96 -43.87
N SER A 335 8.32 5.71 -44.37
CA SER A 335 7.18 4.81 -44.16
C SER A 335 7.20 4.07 -42.81
N ILE A 336 8.30 4.17 -42.05
CA ILE A 336 8.44 3.53 -40.73
C ILE A 336 7.47 4.17 -39.72
N SER A 337 6.54 3.38 -39.18
CA SER A 337 5.59 3.87 -38.19
C SER A 337 6.24 4.13 -36.82
N THR A 338 5.69 5.11 -36.08
CA THR A 338 6.15 5.49 -34.74
C THR A 338 6.09 4.32 -33.74
N ALA A 339 5.06 3.46 -33.83
CA ALA A 339 4.92 2.29 -32.97
C ALA A 339 6.07 1.27 -33.13
N VAL A 340 6.53 1.04 -34.37
CA VAL A 340 7.69 0.17 -34.64
C VAL A 340 8.98 0.80 -34.09
N LEU A 341 9.10 2.13 -34.20
CA LEU A 341 10.24 2.88 -33.70
C LEU A 341 10.32 2.85 -32.17
N ASP A 342 9.21 3.16 -31.46
CA ASP A 342 9.15 3.10 -29.99
C ASP A 342 9.43 1.69 -29.45
N ALA A 343 8.89 0.66 -30.11
CA ALA A 343 9.17 -0.73 -29.75
C ALA A 343 10.63 -1.14 -29.94
N ALA A 344 11.33 -0.57 -30.93
CA ALA A 344 12.77 -0.77 -31.13
C ALA A 344 13.61 -0.04 -30.07
N VAL A 345 13.21 1.17 -29.67
CA VAL A 345 13.93 1.99 -28.67
C VAL A 345 13.75 1.44 -27.25
N ARG A 346 12.53 1.05 -26.86
CA ARG A 346 12.22 0.48 -25.53
C ARG A 346 12.93 -0.85 -25.25
N LYS A 347 13.40 -1.56 -26.29
CA LYS A 347 14.24 -2.77 -26.15
C LYS A 347 15.73 -2.50 -25.87
N ARG A 348 16.18 -1.23 -25.97
CA ARG A 348 17.61 -0.85 -25.88
C ARG A 348 17.91 0.14 -24.77
N LEU A 349 16.96 0.99 -24.39
CA LEU A 349 17.12 1.98 -23.32
C LEU A 349 16.29 1.62 -22.08
N PRO A 350 16.86 1.70 -20.85
CA PRO A 350 16.07 1.62 -19.62
C PRO A 350 14.94 2.65 -19.60
N ALA A 351 13.80 2.33 -18.97
CA ALA A 351 12.58 3.12 -19.05
C ALA A 351 12.72 4.61 -18.66
N HIS A 352 13.70 4.98 -17.82
CA HIS A 352 13.98 6.37 -17.44
C HIS A 352 14.90 7.13 -18.43
N MET A 353 15.49 6.44 -19.40
CA MET A 353 16.31 7.00 -20.50
C MET A 353 15.59 7.02 -21.85
N VAL A 354 14.43 6.36 -21.98
CA VAL A 354 13.62 6.38 -23.21
C VAL A 354 13.13 7.83 -23.48
N PRO A 355 13.48 8.44 -24.62
CA PRO A 355 13.04 9.78 -25.00
C PRO A 355 11.62 9.77 -25.60
N GLN A 356 10.91 10.90 -25.53
CA GLN A 356 9.81 11.15 -26.46
C GLN A 356 10.40 11.44 -27.86
N LEU A 357 9.89 10.79 -28.90
CA LEU A 357 10.42 10.92 -30.26
C LEU A 357 9.67 12.01 -31.05
N VAL A 358 10.42 12.89 -31.72
CA VAL A 358 9.87 13.89 -32.65
C VAL A 358 10.53 13.68 -34.01
N VAL A 359 9.75 13.21 -34.99
CA VAL A 359 10.24 13.03 -36.37
C VAL A 359 10.41 14.40 -37.03
N LEU A 360 11.54 14.60 -37.71
CA LEU A 360 11.83 15.73 -38.58
C LEU A 360 12.15 15.21 -39.98
N ASP A 361 11.63 15.86 -41.01
CA ASP A 361 11.87 15.50 -42.42
C ASP A 361 13.37 15.53 -42.75
N ASP A 362 14.06 16.59 -42.28
CA ASP A 362 15.51 16.75 -42.33
C ASP A 362 16.06 17.29 -41.01
N MET A 363 17.28 16.85 -40.66
CA MET A 363 17.96 17.23 -39.43
C MET A 363 18.74 18.55 -39.63
N PRO A 364 18.45 19.64 -38.88
CA PRO A 364 19.18 20.90 -39.00
C PRO A 364 20.71 20.74 -38.82
N LEU A 365 21.46 21.11 -39.86
CA LEU A 365 22.93 21.13 -39.84
C LEU A 365 23.47 22.58 -39.81
N ASN A 366 24.67 22.73 -39.25
CA ASN A 366 25.44 23.98 -39.26
C ASN A 366 26.34 24.07 -40.52
N ARG A 367 27.04 25.21 -40.69
CA ARG A 367 27.96 25.45 -41.82
C ARG A 367 29.14 24.46 -41.94
N SER A 368 29.35 23.58 -40.96
CA SER A 368 30.37 22.52 -40.97
C SER A 368 29.78 21.10 -41.15
N GLY A 369 28.51 20.99 -41.56
CA GLY A 369 27.84 19.69 -41.76
C GLY A 369 27.49 18.92 -40.48
N LYS A 370 27.68 19.53 -39.30
CA LYS A 370 27.36 18.92 -37.99
C LYS A 370 26.00 19.39 -37.51
N ILE A 371 25.28 18.56 -36.75
CA ILE A 371 23.93 18.88 -36.25
C ILE A 371 23.95 20.19 -35.44
N ASP A 372 23.16 21.16 -35.89
CA ASP A 372 22.94 22.44 -35.23
C ASP A 372 21.95 22.27 -34.08
N ARG A 373 22.43 21.74 -32.95
CA ARG A 373 21.58 21.44 -31.78
C ARG A 373 20.89 22.68 -31.19
N GLN A 374 21.39 23.90 -31.43
CA GLN A 374 20.68 25.14 -31.07
C GLN A 374 19.47 25.37 -31.98
N ARG A 375 19.64 25.22 -33.30
CA ARG A 375 18.54 25.30 -34.27
C ARG A 375 17.53 24.16 -34.12
N VAL A 376 17.97 22.93 -33.81
CA VAL A 376 17.07 21.83 -33.41
C VAL A 376 16.25 22.23 -32.19
N SER A 377 16.88 22.72 -31.12
CA SER A 377 16.17 23.12 -29.90
C SER A 377 15.16 24.26 -30.17
N LYS A 378 15.52 25.26 -30.97
CA LYS A 378 14.61 26.36 -31.35
C LYS A 378 13.45 25.88 -32.22
N ASN A 379 13.71 25.03 -33.22
CA ASN A 379 12.67 24.43 -34.05
C ASN A 379 11.71 23.57 -33.20
N LEU A 380 12.24 22.77 -32.28
CA LEU A 380 11.47 21.92 -31.37
C LEU A 380 10.56 22.76 -30.47
N VAL A 381 11.07 23.82 -29.83
CA VAL A 381 10.25 24.75 -29.03
C VAL A 381 9.17 25.42 -29.90
N THR A 382 9.51 25.83 -31.12
CA THR A 382 8.54 26.45 -32.06
C THR A 382 7.44 25.46 -32.49
N ALA A 383 7.78 24.19 -32.71
CA ALA A 383 6.82 23.13 -33.04
C ALA A 383 5.91 22.80 -31.86
N LEU A 384 6.48 22.71 -30.65
CA LEU A 384 5.73 22.50 -29.41
C LEU A 384 4.78 23.66 -29.12
N GLN A 385 5.20 24.91 -29.35
CA GLN A 385 4.34 26.10 -29.22
C GLN A 385 3.20 26.10 -30.25
N ARG A 386 3.45 25.77 -31.52
CA ARG A 386 2.37 25.62 -32.52
C ARG A 386 1.35 24.53 -32.16
N MET A 387 1.80 23.46 -31.49
CA MET A 387 0.92 22.43 -30.91
C MET A 387 0.24 22.85 -29.60
N GLN A 388 0.58 24.01 -29.03
CA GLN A 388 -0.16 24.68 -27.95
C GLN A 388 -1.14 25.72 -28.50
N ASP A 389 -0.73 26.57 -29.45
CA ASP A 389 -1.59 27.58 -30.09
C ASP A 389 -2.82 26.94 -30.75
N GLY A 390 -2.65 25.76 -31.38
CA GLY A 390 -3.75 24.98 -31.95
C GLY A 390 -4.75 24.39 -30.93
N ARG A 391 -4.54 24.56 -29.61
CA ARG A 391 -5.43 24.01 -28.57
C ARG A 391 -6.55 24.95 -28.15
N GLU A 392 -6.41 26.26 -28.32
CA GLU A 392 -7.48 27.20 -27.93
C GLU A 392 -8.76 27.00 -28.74
N GLY A 393 -8.65 26.61 -30.02
CA GLY A 393 -9.80 26.19 -30.84
C GLY A 393 -10.49 24.91 -30.34
N ILE A 394 -9.71 23.91 -29.91
CA ILE A 394 -10.22 22.59 -29.49
C ILE A 394 -10.80 22.64 -28.06
N LEU A 395 -10.35 23.58 -27.22
CA LEU A 395 -10.92 23.82 -25.89
C LEU A 395 -12.26 24.57 -25.93
N GLY A 396 -12.64 25.13 -27.09
CA GLY A 396 -13.92 25.82 -27.31
C GLY A 396 -14.96 25.05 -28.14
N GLY A 397 -14.58 23.99 -28.84
CA GLY A 397 -15.49 23.21 -29.69
C GLY A 397 -14.91 21.87 -30.16
N ASP A 398 -15.81 20.90 -30.32
CA ASP A 398 -15.68 19.55 -30.92
C ASP A 398 -14.28 18.91 -30.99
N CYS A 399 -14.06 17.96 -30.07
CA CYS A 399 -13.04 16.93 -30.20
C CYS A 399 -13.31 16.06 -31.46
N PRO A 400 -12.28 15.64 -32.24
CA PRO A 400 -12.48 14.93 -33.50
C PRO A 400 -13.40 13.72 -33.44
N ASP A 401 -14.15 13.52 -34.52
CA ASP A 401 -15.27 12.57 -34.62
C ASP A 401 -14.80 11.11 -34.74
N SER A 402 -14.57 10.45 -33.60
CA SER A 402 -14.04 9.08 -33.55
C SER A 402 -14.64 8.19 -32.44
N GLY A 403 -15.97 8.20 -32.29
CA GLY A 403 -16.72 7.16 -31.53
C GLY A 403 -16.48 7.10 -30.01
N LEU A 404 -15.87 8.13 -29.42
CA LEU A 404 -15.66 8.26 -27.97
C LEU A 404 -16.94 8.72 -27.26
N THR A 405 -17.24 8.14 -26.10
CA THR A 405 -18.30 8.62 -25.19
C THR A 405 -17.93 9.96 -24.56
N ASP A 406 -18.91 10.71 -24.02
CA ASP A 406 -18.64 12.02 -23.43
C ASP A 406 -17.80 11.97 -22.15
N THR A 407 -17.67 10.80 -21.51
CA THR A 407 -16.70 10.58 -20.44
C THR A 407 -15.30 10.36 -21.02
N GLU A 408 -15.16 9.54 -22.08
CA GLU A 408 -13.89 9.34 -22.78
C GLU A 408 -13.36 10.63 -23.42
N LYS A 409 -14.23 11.48 -24.00
CA LYS A 409 -13.85 12.83 -24.50
C LYS A 409 -13.25 13.69 -23.39
N ARG A 410 -13.87 13.71 -22.20
CA ARG A 410 -13.36 14.47 -21.03
C ARG A 410 -12.03 13.90 -20.54
N VAL A 411 -11.89 12.58 -20.47
CA VAL A 411 -10.62 11.92 -20.14
C VAL A 411 -9.55 12.23 -21.18
N ALA A 412 -9.88 12.23 -22.47
CA ALA A 412 -8.96 12.58 -23.55
C ALA A 412 -8.49 14.04 -23.47
N VAL A 413 -9.37 14.99 -23.11
CA VAL A 413 -8.98 16.39 -22.86
C VAL A 413 -8.02 16.50 -21.67
N VAL A 414 -8.27 15.79 -20.57
CA VAL A 414 -7.33 15.73 -19.43
C VAL A 414 -6.00 15.07 -19.83
N TRP A 415 -6.03 14.01 -20.62
CA TRP A 415 -4.82 13.36 -21.15
C TRP A 415 -4.03 14.29 -22.07
N LEU A 416 -4.68 15.05 -22.97
CA LEU A 416 -4.00 16.02 -23.83
C LEU A 416 -3.30 17.12 -23.01
N ARG A 417 -3.96 17.60 -21.95
CA ARG A 417 -3.37 18.59 -21.02
C ARG A 417 -2.18 18.00 -20.25
N VAL A 418 -2.32 16.79 -19.72
CA VAL A 418 -1.31 16.14 -18.86
C VAL A 418 -0.11 15.59 -19.66
N LEU A 419 -0.33 15.05 -20.86
CA LEU A 419 0.72 14.56 -21.75
C LEU A 419 1.46 15.72 -22.44
N GLY A 420 0.73 16.78 -22.81
CA GLY A 420 1.27 18.05 -23.31
C GLY A 420 1.86 18.02 -24.72
N THR A 421 2.35 16.88 -25.22
CA THR A 421 3.06 16.74 -26.51
C THR A 421 2.35 15.88 -27.56
N VAL A 422 1.25 15.21 -27.19
CA VAL A 422 0.54 14.24 -28.04
C VAL A 422 -0.55 14.91 -28.90
N PRO A 423 -0.72 14.53 -30.18
CA PRO A 423 -1.83 15.00 -31.02
C PRO A 423 -3.19 14.49 -30.54
N ALA A 424 -4.26 15.28 -30.72
CA ALA A 424 -5.63 14.88 -30.38
C ALA A 424 -6.07 13.58 -31.09
N SER A 425 -5.70 13.43 -32.37
CA SER A 425 -5.96 12.24 -33.19
C SER A 425 -5.22 10.98 -32.75
N SER A 426 -4.25 11.08 -31.82
CA SER A 426 -3.54 9.93 -31.26
C SER A 426 -4.19 9.36 -29.98
N ILE A 427 -5.22 10.03 -29.43
CA ILE A 427 -5.96 9.55 -28.27
C ILE A 427 -7.28 8.92 -28.73
N THR A 428 -7.36 7.61 -28.58
CA THR A 428 -8.49 6.76 -28.96
C THR A 428 -8.90 5.90 -27.75
N ARG A 429 -10.04 5.19 -27.83
CA ARG A 429 -10.48 4.23 -26.78
C ARG A 429 -9.41 3.19 -26.42
N ASN A 430 -8.55 2.84 -27.38
CA ASN A 430 -7.53 1.82 -27.24
C ASN A 430 -6.12 2.40 -27.01
N SER A 431 -5.96 3.73 -26.88
CA SER A 431 -4.64 4.33 -26.68
C SER A 431 -4.16 4.17 -25.24
N GLU A 432 -2.97 3.59 -25.05
CA GLU A 432 -2.37 3.41 -23.72
C GLU A 432 -1.66 4.69 -23.24
N PHE A 433 -1.94 5.12 -22.00
CA PHE A 433 -1.39 6.34 -21.41
C PHE A 433 0.15 6.35 -21.44
N PHE A 434 0.79 5.25 -21.01
CA PHE A 434 2.25 5.12 -20.97
C PHE A 434 2.91 4.80 -22.32
N ALA A 435 2.14 4.31 -23.31
CA ALA A 435 2.61 4.25 -24.70
C ALA A 435 2.72 5.67 -25.28
N LEU A 436 1.68 6.49 -25.08
CA LEU A 436 1.63 7.92 -25.41
C LEU A 436 2.57 8.82 -24.57
N GLY A 437 3.53 8.25 -23.83
CA GLY A 437 4.57 9.00 -23.13
C GLY A 437 4.17 9.55 -21.75
N ALA A 438 3.09 9.05 -21.13
CA ALA A 438 2.80 9.32 -19.72
C ALA A 438 3.92 8.82 -18.79
N THR A 439 3.86 9.28 -17.55
CA THR A 439 4.80 8.92 -16.48
C THR A 439 4.07 8.82 -15.15
N SER A 440 4.67 8.22 -14.13
CA SER A 440 4.09 8.22 -12.78
C SER A 440 3.84 9.62 -12.22
N LEU A 441 4.62 10.64 -12.61
CA LEU A 441 4.36 12.03 -12.24
C LEU A 441 3.17 12.62 -13.02
N ALA A 442 2.94 12.19 -14.26
CA ALA A 442 1.76 12.53 -15.04
C ALA A 442 0.49 11.89 -14.44
N VAL A 443 0.56 10.65 -13.92
CA VAL A 443 -0.52 10.03 -13.15
C VAL A 443 -0.82 10.83 -11.88
N VAL A 444 0.21 11.30 -11.14
CA VAL A 444 0.01 12.16 -9.96
C VAL A 444 -0.61 13.52 -10.34
N ALA A 445 -0.27 14.10 -11.48
CA ALA A 445 -0.93 15.32 -11.98
C ALA A 445 -2.39 15.06 -12.37
N LEU A 446 -2.68 13.91 -13.01
CA LEU A 446 -4.02 13.49 -13.42
C LEU A 446 -4.94 13.21 -12.20
N ILE A 447 -4.41 12.60 -11.14
CA ILE A 447 -5.08 12.48 -9.83
C ILE A 447 -5.26 13.86 -9.16
N GLY A 448 -4.33 14.79 -9.39
CA GLY A 448 -4.35 16.14 -8.84
C GLY A 448 -5.39 17.07 -9.47
N GLU A 449 -5.67 16.95 -10.78
CA GLU A 449 -6.71 17.74 -11.45
C GLU A 449 -8.13 17.24 -11.15
N HIS A 450 -8.33 15.93 -10.87
CA HIS A 450 -9.66 15.39 -10.60
C HIS A 450 -9.64 14.26 -9.54
N PRO A 451 -10.21 14.49 -8.33
CA PRO A 451 -10.23 13.48 -7.27
C PRO A 451 -10.91 12.16 -7.65
N THR A 452 -11.88 12.18 -8.57
CA THR A 452 -12.55 10.99 -9.11
C THR A 452 -11.63 10.08 -9.91
N LEU A 453 -10.53 10.60 -10.49
CA LEU A 453 -9.54 9.80 -11.22
C LEU A 453 -8.63 8.98 -10.30
N GLY A 454 -8.67 9.21 -8.97
CA GLY A 454 -8.09 8.29 -7.99
C GLY A 454 -8.74 6.89 -8.03
N GLY A 455 -10.02 6.80 -8.40
CA GLY A 455 -10.68 5.53 -8.69
C GLY A 455 -10.09 4.87 -9.93
N LEU A 456 -9.90 5.63 -11.01
CA LEU A 456 -9.30 5.14 -12.26
C LEU A 456 -7.85 4.63 -12.05
N ALA A 457 -7.06 5.30 -11.21
CA ALA A 457 -5.72 4.83 -10.86
C ALA A 457 -5.74 3.43 -10.22
N SER A 458 -6.73 3.14 -9.36
CA SER A 458 -6.91 1.79 -8.79
C SER A 458 -7.41 0.74 -9.79
N VAL A 459 -7.92 1.15 -10.96
CA VAL A 459 -8.27 0.27 -12.09
C VAL A 459 -7.07 0.08 -13.04
N ILE A 460 -6.15 1.04 -13.09
CA ILE A 460 -4.88 0.93 -13.82
C ILE A 460 -3.90 0.01 -13.07
N ASP A 461 -3.78 0.12 -11.74
CA ASP A 461 -3.06 -0.86 -10.89
C ASP A 461 -3.67 -2.27 -10.99
N ARG A 462 -4.94 -2.41 -11.38
CA ARG A 462 -5.58 -3.70 -11.71
C ARG A 462 -5.28 -4.17 -13.15
N ARG A 463 -4.97 -3.29 -14.11
CA ARG A 463 -4.67 -3.67 -15.51
C ARG A 463 -3.28 -4.27 -15.69
N ASP A 464 -2.29 -3.82 -14.92
CA ASP A 464 -0.97 -4.49 -14.84
C ASP A 464 -1.04 -5.84 -14.10
N ALA A 465 -2.23 -6.25 -13.64
CA ALA A 465 -2.55 -7.57 -13.06
C ALA A 465 -3.56 -8.37 -13.92
N VAL A 466 -3.72 -8.02 -15.21
CA VAL A 466 -4.48 -8.84 -16.18
C VAL A 466 -3.50 -9.63 -17.05
N ASP A 467 -2.94 -10.69 -16.47
CA ASP A 467 -2.40 -11.82 -17.21
C ASP A 467 -2.93 -13.11 -16.56
N ASP A 468 -3.59 -13.95 -17.35
CA ASP A 468 -4.79 -14.64 -16.89
C ASP A 468 -4.54 -15.89 -16.00
N PHE A 469 -5.54 -16.25 -15.19
CA PHE A 469 -5.60 -17.37 -14.23
C PHE A 469 -4.53 -17.46 -13.11
N ARG A 470 -3.28 -17.03 -13.32
CA ARG A 470 -2.16 -17.30 -12.38
C ARG A 470 -2.32 -16.60 -11.04
N ASP A 471 -2.69 -15.33 -11.03
CA ASP A 471 -2.83 -14.55 -9.80
C ASP A 471 -4.04 -14.98 -8.96
N ILE A 472 -5.07 -15.57 -9.60
CA ILE A 472 -6.26 -16.08 -8.91
C ILE A 472 -5.93 -17.35 -8.12
N GLU A 473 -5.21 -18.31 -8.71
CA GLU A 473 -4.74 -19.50 -7.96
C GLU A 473 -3.68 -19.13 -6.90
N LEU A 474 -2.82 -18.13 -7.16
CA LEU A 474 -1.91 -17.61 -6.12
C LEU A 474 -2.68 -16.98 -4.93
N LEU A 475 -3.76 -16.25 -5.19
CA LEU A 475 -4.64 -15.71 -4.16
C LEU A 475 -5.38 -16.82 -3.39
N LYS A 476 -5.83 -17.87 -4.10
CA LYS A 476 -6.44 -19.07 -3.53
C LYS A 476 -5.47 -19.78 -2.57
N GLU A 477 -4.24 -20.02 -2.99
CA GLU A 477 -3.19 -20.61 -2.15
C GLU A 477 -2.74 -19.69 -1.01
N GLN A 478 -2.78 -18.36 -1.19
CA GLN A 478 -2.58 -17.41 -0.10
C GLN A 478 -3.70 -17.51 0.95
N CYS A 479 -4.97 -17.59 0.53
CA CYS A 479 -6.11 -17.78 1.43
C CYS A 479 -6.07 -19.14 2.14
N LYS A 480 -5.67 -20.24 1.47
CA LYS A 480 -5.46 -21.55 2.10
C LYS A 480 -4.35 -21.50 3.16
N ARG A 481 -3.19 -20.92 2.83
CA ARG A 481 -2.07 -20.79 3.77
C ARG A 481 -2.42 -19.90 4.96
N ASP A 482 -3.15 -18.82 4.74
CA ASP A 482 -3.65 -17.95 5.80
C ASP A 482 -4.70 -18.64 6.68
N ALA A 483 -5.61 -19.43 6.10
CA ALA A 483 -6.54 -20.25 6.89
C ALA A 483 -5.76 -21.26 7.75
N GLY A 484 -4.66 -21.82 7.23
CA GLY A 484 -3.74 -22.70 7.96
C GLY A 484 -3.08 -22.07 9.19
N LEU A 485 -3.12 -20.74 9.37
CA LEU A 485 -2.55 -20.05 10.54
C LEU A 485 -3.20 -20.46 11.87
N TRP A 486 -4.37 -21.11 11.87
CA TRP A 486 -4.94 -21.72 13.09
C TRP A 486 -3.95 -22.62 13.81
N SER A 487 -3.05 -23.27 13.08
CA SER A 487 -2.01 -24.17 13.61
C SER A 487 -0.97 -23.48 14.50
N THR A 488 -0.85 -22.14 14.42
CA THR A 488 0.04 -21.34 15.28
C THR A 488 -0.50 -21.15 16.71
N ILE A 489 -1.77 -21.47 16.96
CA ILE A 489 -2.43 -21.26 18.25
C ILE A 489 -2.41 -22.56 19.05
N THR A 490 -1.74 -22.51 20.20
CA THR A 490 -1.63 -23.64 21.15
C THR A 490 -2.10 -23.22 22.54
N TRP A 491 -2.58 -24.19 23.32
CA TRP A 491 -2.97 -24.01 24.72
C TRP A 491 -2.78 -25.33 25.49
N SER A 492 -2.71 -25.27 26.82
CA SER A 492 -2.27 -26.37 27.67
C SER A 492 -3.31 -27.47 27.92
N GLU A 493 -4.61 -27.14 27.87
CA GLU A 493 -5.70 -28.07 28.20
C GLU A 493 -6.29 -28.72 26.94
N ARG A 494 -6.19 -30.05 26.81
CA ARG A 494 -6.78 -30.80 25.68
C ARG A 494 -8.31 -30.61 25.55
N THR A 495 -8.98 -30.31 26.66
CA THR A 495 -10.38 -29.87 26.71
C THR A 495 -10.47 -28.70 27.69
N PRO A 496 -10.62 -27.45 27.24
CA PRO A 496 -10.62 -26.27 28.10
C PRO A 496 -11.73 -26.25 29.16
N ARG A 497 -11.36 -25.90 30.41
CA ARG A 497 -12.32 -25.68 31.50
C ARG A 497 -13.03 -24.33 31.39
N VAL A 498 -14.09 -24.30 30.58
CA VAL A 498 -15.00 -23.15 30.47
C VAL A 498 -15.69 -22.88 31.82
N ARG A 499 -15.54 -21.66 32.33
CA ARG A 499 -16.39 -21.13 33.41
C ARG A 499 -17.62 -20.44 32.80
N ASN A 500 -18.74 -20.47 33.51
CA ASN A 500 -19.90 -19.65 33.15
C ASN A 500 -19.56 -18.17 33.35
N TRP A 501 -19.47 -17.39 32.28
CA TRP A 501 -19.14 -15.96 32.35
C TRP A 501 -20.29 -15.10 32.92
N MET A 502 -21.51 -15.63 32.97
CA MET A 502 -22.65 -15.02 33.66
C MET A 502 -22.63 -15.25 35.19
N ALA A 503 -21.64 -15.97 35.73
CA ALA A 503 -21.45 -16.09 37.18
C ALA A 503 -21.10 -14.73 37.81
N SER A 504 -21.48 -14.53 39.08
CA SER A 504 -21.44 -13.24 39.76
C SER A 504 -20.05 -12.60 39.87
N ASP A 505 -18.99 -13.41 39.83
CA ASP A 505 -17.57 -13.03 39.87
C ASP A 505 -16.88 -12.94 38.48
N GLU A 506 -17.55 -13.43 37.43
CA GLU A 506 -17.02 -13.62 36.07
C GLU A 506 -17.58 -12.64 35.01
N GLY A 507 -18.39 -11.66 35.41
CA GLY A 507 -18.99 -10.67 34.49
C GLY A 507 -18.04 -9.61 33.90
N LYS A 508 -16.85 -10.02 33.40
CA LYS A 508 -15.81 -9.13 32.83
C LYS A 508 -15.69 -9.35 31.32
N VAL A 509 -16.29 -8.43 30.56
CA VAL A 509 -16.45 -8.56 29.11
C VAL A 509 -15.35 -7.80 28.37
N PHE A 510 -14.64 -8.46 27.46
CA PHE A 510 -13.77 -7.80 26.49
C PHE A 510 -14.45 -7.77 25.11
N ILE A 511 -14.56 -6.61 24.49
CA ILE A 511 -15.24 -6.44 23.19
C ILE A 511 -14.42 -5.61 22.21
N THR A 512 -14.48 -6.01 20.94
CA THR A 512 -13.93 -5.29 19.80
C THR A 512 -15.02 -5.02 18.77
N GLY A 513 -14.85 -4.02 17.90
CA GLY A 513 -15.89 -3.62 16.94
C GLY A 513 -17.01 -2.74 17.51
N ALA A 514 -16.96 -2.35 18.79
CA ALA A 514 -17.96 -1.50 19.45
C ALA A 514 -18.08 -0.06 18.88
N THR A 515 -17.17 0.35 17.99
CA THR A 515 -17.29 1.59 17.18
C THR A 515 -17.93 1.37 15.80
N GLY A 516 -18.32 0.13 15.47
CA GLY A 516 -19.11 -0.22 14.29
C GLY A 516 -20.62 -0.10 14.54
N PHE A 517 -21.42 -0.71 13.66
CA PHE A 517 -22.89 -0.66 13.73
C PHE A 517 -23.45 -1.69 14.73
N VAL A 518 -23.39 -2.99 14.43
CA VAL A 518 -23.83 -4.08 15.33
C VAL A 518 -23.19 -3.98 16.72
N GLY A 519 -21.90 -3.64 16.77
CA GLY A 519 -21.16 -3.50 18.02
C GLY A 519 -21.62 -2.35 18.93
N ALA A 520 -22.37 -1.36 18.41
CA ALA A 520 -22.98 -0.32 19.23
C ALA A 520 -24.19 -0.88 20.01
N PHE A 521 -25.05 -1.62 19.32
CA PHE A 521 -26.24 -2.25 19.90
C PHE A 521 -25.84 -3.35 20.89
N LEU A 522 -24.90 -4.23 20.51
CA LEU A 522 -24.40 -5.27 21.41
C LEU A 522 -23.71 -4.66 22.65
N LEU A 523 -23.00 -3.53 22.52
CA LEU A 523 -22.46 -2.83 23.69
C LEU A 523 -23.56 -2.28 24.60
N ALA A 524 -24.64 -1.71 24.05
CA ALA A 524 -25.76 -1.21 24.85
C ALA A 524 -26.44 -2.35 25.64
N ASP A 525 -26.75 -3.46 24.97
CA ASP A 525 -27.36 -4.64 25.59
C ASP A 525 -26.44 -5.24 26.68
N LEU A 526 -25.12 -5.36 26.41
CA LEU A 526 -24.13 -5.84 27.38
C LEU A 526 -24.01 -4.94 28.62
N LEU A 527 -24.06 -3.61 28.44
CA LEU A 527 -23.99 -2.68 29.57
C LEU A 527 -25.25 -2.75 30.45
N ALA A 528 -26.41 -3.07 29.87
CA ALA A 528 -27.69 -3.19 30.57
C ALA A 528 -27.81 -4.45 31.45
N LEU A 529 -27.15 -5.57 31.09
CA LEU A 529 -27.16 -6.81 31.90
C LEU A 529 -26.61 -6.59 33.31
N GLN A 530 -27.23 -7.18 34.33
CA GLN A 530 -26.79 -7.04 35.73
C GLN A 530 -25.60 -7.93 36.08
N GLU A 531 -25.43 -9.04 35.35
CA GLU A 531 -24.33 -9.98 35.45
C GLU A 531 -23.03 -9.34 34.97
N VAL A 532 -23.10 -8.54 33.90
CA VAL A 532 -21.97 -7.74 33.40
C VAL A 532 -21.60 -6.66 34.42
N LYS A 533 -20.43 -6.82 35.03
CA LYS A 533 -19.86 -5.91 36.03
C LYS A 533 -18.97 -4.84 35.40
N ALA A 534 -18.23 -5.20 34.35
CA ALA A 534 -17.35 -4.27 33.63
C ALA A 534 -17.13 -4.71 32.18
N VAL A 535 -16.98 -3.73 31.28
CA VAL A 535 -16.75 -3.92 29.85
C VAL A 535 -15.52 -3.13 29.42
N LYS A 536 -14.50 -3.81 28.89
CA LYS A 536 -13.34 -3.18 28.24
C LYS A 536 -13.50 -3.23 26.73
N CYS A 537 -13.63 -2.06 26.11
CA CYS A 537 -13.68 -1.92 24.65
C CYS A 537 -12.29 -1.64 24.08
N LEU A 538 -11.81 -2.44 23.13
CA LEU A 538 -10.61 -2.11 22.35
C LEU A 538 -10.95 -1.08 21.27
N VAL A 539 -10.32 0.10 21.32
CA VAL A 539 -10.58 1.20 20.38
C VAL A 539 -9.28 1.80 19.84
N ARG A 540 -9.16 1.79 18.51
CA ARG A 540 -8.07 2.42 17.75
C ARG A 540 -8.08 3.93 17.95
N SER A 541 -7.37 4.43 18.95
CA SER A 541 -7.40 5.81 19.43
C SER A 541 -6.08 6.19 20.11
N ARG A 542 -5.78 7.48 20.24
CA ARG A 542 -4.52 7.99 20.82
C ARG A 542 -4.52 7.99 22.35
N SER A 543 -5.70 7.90 22.97
CA SER A 543 -5.89 7.85 24.42
C SER A 543 -7.27 7.26 24.77
N PRO A 544 -7.44 6.68 25.97
CA PRO A 544 -8.73 6.14 26.41
C PRO A 544 -9.87 7.17 26.34
N ASP A 545 -9.60 8.45 26.63
CA ASP A 545 -10.61 9.52 26.56
C ASP A 545 -11.03 9.89 25.13
N GLU A 546 -10.14 9.72 24.14
CA GLU A 546 -10.53 9.84 22.73
C GLU A 546 -11.44 8.67 22.33
N GLY A 547 -11.05 7.44 22.67
CA GLY A 547 -11.86 6.25 22.39
C GLY A 547 -13.20 6.25 23.11
N ARG A 548 -13.27 6.70 24.37
CA ARG A 548 -14.53 6.79 25.16
C ARG A 548 -15.47 7.81 24.57
N ARG A 549 -14.97 9.00 24.16
CA ARG A 549 -15.77 9.99 23.42
C ARG A 549 -16.31 9.43 22.11
N ARG A 550 -15.52 8.63 21.38
CA ARG A 550 -15.95 7.99 20.13
C ARG A 550 -17.02 6.90 20.34
N LEU A 551 -16.92 6.09 21.40
CA LEU A 551 -17.97 5.13 21.76
C LEU A 551 -19.28 5.84 22.13
N VAL A 552 -19.23 6.85 23.01
CA VAL A 552 -20.41 7.63 23.41
C VAL A 552 -21.03 8.38 22.23
N ALA A 553 -20.21 8.91 21.31
CA ALA A 553 -20.71 9.51 20.07
C ALA A 553 -21.38 8.49 19.14
N ASN A 554 -20.85 7.26 19.05
CA ASN A 554 -21.42 6.19 18.24
C ASN A 554 -22.76 5.67 18.82
N LEU A 555 -22.86 5.51 20.15
CA LEU A 555 -24.13 5.20 20.82
C LEU A 555 -25.17 6.31 20.56
N LYS A 556 -24.77 7.58 20.68
CA LYS A 556 -25.65 8.72 20.36
C LYS A 556 -26.08 8.77 18.88
N LYS A 557 -25.19 8.42 17.93
CA LYS A 557 -25.52 8.35 16.48
C LYS A 557 -26.71 7.41 16.21
N TYR A 558 -26.77 6.29 16.94
CA TYR A 558 -27.80 5.25 16.75
C TYR A 558 -28.98 5.35 17.74
N ASN A 559 -29.17 6.51 18.38
CA ASN A 559 -30.18 6.75 19.43
C ASN A 559 -30.09 5.81 20.65
N LEU A 560 -28.96 5.14 20.86
CA LEU A 560 -28.63 4.37 22.07
C LEU A 560 -28.06 5.28 23.19
N GLY A 561 -28.17 6.60 23.02
CA GLY A 561 -27.60 7.61 23.92
C GLY A 561 -28.26 7.73 25.29
N GLU A 562 -29.36 7.01 25.53
CA GLU A 562 -30.09 6.96 26.80
C GLU A 562 -29.46 6.01 27.84
N CYS A 563 -28.33 5.35 27.52
CA CYS A 563 -27.55 4.61 28.51
C CYS A 563 -27.24 5.48 29.74
N HIS A 564 -27.87 5.15 30.88
CA HIS A 564 -27.75 5.91 32.13
C HIS A 564 -26.26 6.10 32.52
N PRO A 565 -25.87 7.22 33.17
CA PRO A 565 -24.49 7.42 33.62
C PRO A 565 -23.90 6.24 34.40
N ASP A 566 -24.73 5.53 35.17
CA ASP A 566 -24.35 4.33 35.93
C ASP A 566 -24.05 3.12 35.04
N LEU A 567 -24.69 2.99 33.87
CA LEU A 567 -24.34 1.96 32.89
C LEU A 567 -22.98 2.29 32.25
N LEU A 568 -22.75 3.57 31.94
CA LEU A 568 -21.47 4.06 31.40
C LEU A 568 -20.32 4.04 32.42
N CYS A 569 -20.59 3.77 33.72
CA CYS A 569 -19.55 3.56 34.73
C CYS A 569 -18.86 2.18 34.56
N LYS A 570 -19.57 1.18 34.03
CA LYS A 570 -19.02 -0.15 33.69
C LYS A 570 -18.03 -0.11 32.52
N LEU A 571 -18.02 0.97 31.72
CA LEU A 571 -17.32 1.07 30.43
C LEU A 571 -15.92 1.68 30.58
N GLU A 572 -14.91 0.87 30.25
CA GLU A 572 -13.51 1.26 30.14
C GLU A 572 -13.00 1.07 28.70
N VAL A 573 -11.97 1.83 28.30
CA VAL A 573 -11.42 1.82 26.94
C VAL A 573 -9.95 1.45 26.93
N VAL A 574 -9.63 0.38 26.22
CA VAL A 574 -8.26 -0.03 25.91
C VAL A 574 -7.87 0.62 24.57
N SER A 575 -6.81 1.44 24.59
CA SER A 575 -6.28 2.07 23.36
C SER A 575 -5.33 1.12 22.65
N GLY A 576 -5.74 0.57 21.51
CA GLY A 576 -4.95 -0.39 20.74
C GLY A 576 -5.60 -0.75 19.40
N ASP A 577 -4.91 -1.56 18.59
CA ASP A 577 -5.38 -2.05 17.29
C ASP A 577 -5.24 -3.56 17.20
N PHE A 578 -6.35 -4.27 17.02
CA PHE A 578 -6.37 -5.73 16.93
C PHE A 578 -5.64 -6.27 15.69
N SER A 579 -5.43 -5.46 14.64
CA SER A 579 -4.60 -5.87 13.50
C SER A 579 -3.10 -6.00 13.84
N LEU A 580 -2.68 -5.59 15.04
CA LEU A 580 -1.30 -5.69 15.52
C LEU A 580 -1.17 -6.82 16.57
N PRO A 581 -0.02 -7.53 16.60
CA PRO A 581 0.29 -8.50 17.65
C PRO A 581 0.13 -7.87 19.04
N LYS A 582 -0.44 -8.62 19.99
CA LYS A 582 -0.79 -8.15 21.34
C LYS A 582 -1.63 -6.85 21.36
N PHE A 583 -2.35 -6.59 20.28
CA PHE A 583 -3.14 -5.37 20.02
C PHE A 583 -2.31 -4.07 19.96
N GLY A 584 -0.98 -4.18 19.82
CA GLY A 584 -0.04 -3.06 19.97
C GLY A 584 0.21 -2.63 21.42
N LEU A 585 -0.27 -3.39 22.40
CA LEU A 585 -0.06 -3.13 23.83
C LEU A 585 1.31 -3.68 24.31
N PRO A 586 1.90 -3.09 25.37
CA PRO A 586 2.99 -3.71 26.12
C PRO A 586 2.60 -5.09 26.68
N ASP A 587 3.59 -5.99 26.79
CA ASP A 587 3.38 -7.38 27.25
C ASP A 587 2.67 -7.50 28.60
N GLY A 588 3.04 -6.63 29.58
CA GLY A 588 2.39 -6.59 30.89
C GLY A 588 0.92 -6.17 30.82
N ASP A 589 0.59 -5.20 29.97
CA ASP A 589 -0.77 -4.70 29.79
C ASP A 589 -1.64 -5.72 29.06
N PHE A 590 -1.08 -6.38 28.03
CA PHE A 590 -1.75 -7.49 27.33
C PHE A 590 -2.00 -8.68 28.25
N ALA A 591 -1.01 -9.09 29.05
CA ALA A 591 -1.15 -10.19 30.01
C ALA A 591 -2.16 -9.84 31.12
N SER A 592 -2.15 -8.60 31.63
CA SER A 592 -3.12 -8.11 32.61
C SER A 592 -4.55 -8.12 32.05
N LEU A 593 -4.74 -7.62 30.82
CA LEU A 593 -6.01 -7.63 30.10
C LEU A 593 -6.51 -9.07 29.83
N ALA A 594 -5.61 -9.99 29.50
CA ALA A 594 -5.93 -11.40 29.27
C ALA A 594 -6.26 -12.16 30.57
N GLY A 595 -5.64 -11.80 31.70
CA GLY A 595 -6.02 -12.31 33.03
C GLY A 595 -7.35 -11.73 33.53
N TRP A 596 -7.64 -10.46 33.19
CA TRP A 596 -8.86 -9.75 33.57
C TRP A 596 -10.11 -10.28 32.85
N ALA A 597 -10.02 -10.57 31.55
CA ALA A 597 -11.18 -10.91 30.74
C ALA A 597 -11.75 -12.31 31.08
N SER A 598 -13.08 -12.42 31.04
CA SER A 598 -13.81 -13.68 31.25
C SER A 598 -14.45 -14.20 29.95
N VAL A 599 -14.94 -13.29 29.11
CA VAL A 599 -15.56 -13.56 27.81
C VAL A 599 -15.08 -12.56 26.77
N VAL A 600 -14.95 -12.99 25.52
CA VAL A 600 -14.47 -12.17 24.40
C VAL A 600 -15.53 -12.08 23.31
N TYR A 601 -15.87 -10.87 22.88
CA TYR A 601 -16.72 -10.61 21.71
C TYR A 601 -15.90 -9.96 20.59
N HIS A 602 -15.73 -10.67 19.48
CA HIS A 602 -14.98 -10.19 18.33
C HIS A 602 -15.91 -9.83 17.16
N LEU A 603 -16.25 -8.53 17.09
CA LEU A 603 -17.02 -7.91 16.00
C LEU A 603 -16.13 -6.95 15.16
N GLY A 604 -14.81 -7.01 15.35
CA GLY A 604 -13.86 -6.09 14.73
C GLY A 604 -13.47 -6.52 13.32
N ALA A 605 -14.05 -5.88 12.29
CA ALA A 605 -13.68 -6.10 10.90
C ALA A 605 -13.55 -4.79 10.10
N GLN A 606 -12.72 -4.82 9.06
CA GLN A 606 -12.66 -3.83 7.99
C GLN A 606 -13.56 -4.29 6.83
N VAL A 607 -14.64 -3.55 6.60
CA VAL A 607 -15.63 -3.79 5.54
C VAL A 607 -15.44 -2.73 4.46
N ASN A 608 -15.11 -3.16 3.24
CA ASN A 608 -15.00 -2.33 2.04
C ASN A 608 -15.04 -3.24 0.81
N TYR A 609 -16.12 -3.19 0.03
CA TYR A 609 -16.34 -4.13 -1.08
C TYR A 609 -15.45 -3.85 -2.31
N ASN A 610 -14.83 -2.65 -2.40
CA ASN A 610 -13.95 -2.27 -3.51
C ASN A 610 -12.47 -2.65 -3.31
N GLN A 611 -12.11 -3.16 -2.12
CA GLN A 611 -10.71 -3.45 -1.74
C GLN A 611 -10.33 -4.92 -1.97
N PRO A 612 -9.05 -5.22 -2.31
CA PRO A 612 -8.54 -6.58 -2.47
C PRO A 612 -8.23 -7.23 -1.12
N TYR A 613 -8.20 -8.56 -1.07
CA TYR A 613 -7.92 -9.35 0.15
C TYR A 613 -6.73 -8.84 0.98
N SER A 614 -5.63 -8.45 0.32
CA SER A 614 -4.43 -7.91 0.97
C SER A 614 -4.70 -6.69 1.87
N ALA A 615 -5.66 -5.84 1.51
CA ALA A 615 -6.06 -4.68 2.31
C ALA A 615 -6.93 -5.06 3.54
N HIS A 616 -7.57 -6.22 3.52
CA HIS A 616 -8.38 -6.74 4.65
C HIS A 616 -7.59 -7.68 5.57
N ARG A 617 -6.62 -8.43 5.03
CA ARG A 617 -5.87 -9.50 5.72
C ARG A 617 -5.37 -9.10 7.12
N ALA A 618 -4.80 -7.90 7.26
CA ALA A 618 -4.29 -7.43 8.54
C ALA A 618 -5.38 -7.29 9.61
N ALA A 619 -6.53 -6.71 9.27
CA ALA A 619 -7.64 -6.51 10.20
C ALA A 619 -8.46 -7.78 10.42
N ASN A 620 -8.89 -8.43 9.34
CA ASN A 620 -9.91 -9.48 9.40
C ASN A 620 -9.31 -10.86 9.70
N VAL A 621 -8.12 -11.16 9.16
CA VAL A 621 -7.49 -12.49 9.31
C VAL A 621 -6.50 -12.49 10.47
N LEU A 622 -5.47 -11.64 10.42
CA LEU A 622 -4.47 -11.57 11.50
C LEU A 622 -5.10 -11.03 12.79
N GLY A 623 -6.05 -10.09 12.70
CA GLY A 623 -6.79 -9.61 13.86
C GLY A 623 -7.62 -10.70 14.56
N THR A 624 -8.29 -11.57 13.80
CA THR A 624 -8.97 -12.75 14.34
C THR A 624 -7.97 -13.70 15.00
N LEU A 625 -6.81 -13.92 14.37
CA LEU A 625 -5.72 -14.72 14.94
C LEU A 625 -5.23 -14.16 16.29
N HIS A 626 -5.00 -12.85 16.40
CA HIS A 626 -4.62 -12.19 17.64
C HIS A 626 -5.72 -12.28 18.73
N MET A 627 -7.00 -12.26 18.34
CA MET A 627 -8.11 -12.45 19.28
C MET A 627 -8.21 -13.89 19.81
N LEU A 628 -7.93 -14.88 18.96
CA LEU A 628 -7.85 -16.28 19.39
C LEU A 628 -6.66 -16.52 20.32
N GLN A 629 -5.49 -15.95 20.01
CA GLN A 629 -4.32 -15.95 20.89
C GLN A 629 -4.63 -15.32 22.26
N PHE A 630 -5.33 -14.18 22.28
CA PHE A 630 -5.81 -13.54 23.51
C PHE A 630 -6.84 -14.40 24.26
N ALA A 631 -7.76 -15.07 23.55
CA ALA A 631 -8.77 -15.94 24.14
C ALA A 631 -8.14 -17.11 24.90
N VAL A 632 -7.01 -17.67 24.44
CA VAL A 632 -6.27 -18.73 25.15
C VAL A 632 -5.23 -18.22 26.17
N THR A 633 -4.78 -16.96 26.07
CA THR A 633 -3.71 -16.41 26.94
C THR A 633 -4.14 -16.33 28.41
N GLY A 634 -3.32 -16.87 29.32
CA GLY A 634 -3.49 -16.82 30.78
C GLY A 634 -4.56 -17.80 31.30
N ARG A 635 -5.76 -17.74 30.71
CA ARG A 635 -6.81 -18.76 30.79
C ARG A 635 -7.58 -18.80 29.48
N VAL A 636 -8.18 -19.95 29.16
CA VAL A 636 -9.09 -20.05 28.02
C VAL A 636 -10.43 -19.38 28.35
N LYS A 637 -10.96 -18.59 27.42
CA LYS A 637 -12.18 -17.78 27.55
C LYS A 637 -13.15 -18.15 26.41
N PRO A 638 -14.48 -18.12 26.62
CA PRO A 638 -15.44 -18.16 25.53
C PRO A 638 -15.21 -17.02 24.52
N LEU A 639 -15.14 -17.36 23.24
CA LEU A 639 -15.01 -16.40 22.13
C LEU A 639 -16.27 -16.37 21.27
N HIS A 640 -16.94 -15.23 21.25
CA HIS A 640 -18.10 -14.96 20.41
C HIS A 640 -17.62 -14.18 19.18
N TYR A 641 -17.37 -14.89 18.08
CA TYR A 641 -16.80 -14.33 16.85
C TYR A 641 -17.89 -14.04 15.82
N THR A 642 -17.92 -12.82 15.29
CA THR A 642 -18.88 -12.39 14.27
C THR A 642 -18.26 -12.41 12.89
N SER A 643 -18.96 -13.08 11.98
CA SER A 643 -18.62 -13.32 10.58
C SER A 643 -19.80 -12.84 9.69
N SER A 644 -19.76 -13.11 8.40
CA SER A 644 -20.85 -12.80 7.47
C SER A 644 -21.15 -13.98 6.56
N ILE A 645 -22.40 -14.12 6.10
CA ILE A 645 -22.76 -15.08 5.04
C ILE A 645 -21.99 -14.84 3.73
N ALA A 646 -21.39 -13.65 3.54
CA ALA A 646 -20.43 -13.39 2.46
C ALA A 646 -19.20 -14.32 2.49
N ALA A 647 -18.94 -15.01 3.62
CA ALA A 647 -17.95 -16.07 3.72
C ALA A 647 -18.25 -17.29 2.83
N TYR A 648 -19.48 -17.47 2.32
CA TYR A 648 -19.86 -18.53 1.38
C TYR A 648 -19.75 -18.10 -0.11
N GLY A 649 -19.54 -16.81 -0.38
CA GLY A 649 -19.51 -16.24 -1.73
C GLY A 649 -20.81 -16.45 -2.53
N PRO A 650 -20.74 -16.48 -3.87
CA PRO A 650 -21.89 -16.78 -4.72
C PRO A 650 -22.26 -18.28 -4.65
N THR A 651 -23.09 -18.61 -3.67
CA THR A 651 -23.41 -19.99 -3.24
C THR A 651 -23.89 -20.95 -4.32
N ARG A 652 -24.57 -20.47 -5.37
CA ARG A 652 -24.99 -21.26 -6.53
C ARG A 652 -23.84 -22.06 -7.15
N LEU A 653 -22.63 -21.49 -7.13
CA LEU A 653 -21.42 -22.11 -7.68
C LEU A 653 -20.94 -23.33 -6.88
N ALA A 654 -21.37 -23.48 -5.62
CA ALA A 654 -21.08 -24.65 -4.78
C ALA A 654 -22.09 -25.80 -4.96
N GLY A 655 -23.09 -25.65 -5.84
CA GLY A 655 -24.10 -26.71 -6.07
C GLY A 655 -24.97 -27.01 -4.85
N ARG A 656 -25.33 -25.98 -4.07
CA ARG A 656 -26.16 -26.08 -2.86
C ARG A 656 -27.47 -25.31 -3.04
N ASP A 657 -28.60 -25.97 -2.81
CA ASP A 657 -29.90 -25.30 -2.67
C ASP A 657 -30.13 -24.75 -1.25
N VAL A 658 -29.54 -25.42 -0.25
CA VAL A 658 -29.68 -25.12 1.18
C VAL A 658 -28.35 -25.32 1.90
N ILE A 659 -27.97 -24.39 2.77
CA ILE A 659 -26.72 -24.39 3.55
C ILE A 659 -27.03 -24.46 5.04
N SER A 660 -26.27 -25.28 5.79
CA SER A 660 -26.46 -25.48 7.24
C SER A 660 -25.44 -24.72 8.09
N GLU A 661 -25.78 -24.37 9.33
CA GLU A 661 -24.95 -23.51 10.20
C GLU A 661 -23.60 -24.12 10.60
N ASP A 662 -23.56 -25.44 10.82
CA ASP A 662 -22.34 -26.19 11.11
C ASP A 662 -21.68 -26.76 9.84
N GLU A 663 -22.13 -26.36 8.64
CA GLU A 663 -21.49 -26.78 7.39
C GLU A 663 -20.11 -26.10 7.24
N PRO A 664 -19.03 -26.86 7.01
CA PRO A 664 -17.69 -26.28 6.89
C PRO A 664 -17.58 -25.38 5.66
N LEU A 665 -16.75 -24.35 5.73
CA LEU A 665 -16.52 -23.41 4.63
C LEU A 665 -15.58 -23.96 3.56
N THR A 666 -14.82 -25.01 3.86
CA THR A 666 -13.86 -25.63 2.94
C THR A 666 -14.39 -25.93 1.52
N PRO A 667 -15.60 -26.48 1.32
CA PRO A 667 -16.17 -26.72 -0.02
C PRO A 667 -16.49 -25.44 -0.79
N PHE A 668 -16.71 -24.32 -0.09
CA PHE A 668 -17.04 -23.03 -0.68
C PHE A 668 -15.81 -22.21 -1.07
N ILE A 669 -14.60 -22.79 -1.03
CA ILE A 669 -13.39 -22.06 -1.42
C ILE A 669 -13.44 -21.55 -2.87
N GLU A 670 -14.04 -22.33 -3.78
CA GLU A 670 -14.17 -21.95 -5.19
C GLU A 670 -15.13 -20.76 -5.38
N SER A 671 -16.25 -20.71 -4.63
CA SER A 671 -17.18 -19.56 -4.66
C SER A 671 -16.61 -18.34 -3.93
N SER A 672 -16.10 -18.55 -2.72
CA SER A 672 -15.75 -17.50 -1.75
C SER A 672 -14.37 -16.90 -1.96
N VAL A 673 -13.48 -17.55 -2.72
CA VAL A 673 -12.13 -17.04 -2.96
C VAL A 673 -11.89 -16.61 -4.40
N LEU A 674 -12.40 -17.34 -5.41
CA LEU A 674 -12.18 -16.95 -6.82
C LEU A 674 -13.03 -15.74 -7.24
N TYR A 675 -14.32 -15.73 -6.89
CA TYR A 675 -15.30 -14.82 -7.49
C TYR A 675 -15.73 -13.65 -6.57
N GLU A 676 -15.42 -13.73 -5.29
CA GLU A 676 -15.79 -12.75 -4.27
C GLU A 676 -14.80 -11.56 -4.18
N GLY A 677 -15.21 -10.45 -3.57
CA GLY A 677 -14.31 -9.34 -3.25
C GLY A 677 -13.47 -9.56 -2.00
N GLY A 678 -12.47 -8.70 -1.76
CA GLY A 678 -11.51 -8.83 -0.67
C GLY A 678 -12.10 -8.95 0.74
N TYR A 679 -13.28 -8.37 0.95
CA TYR A 679 -14.01 -8.54 2.20
C TYR A 679 -14.48 -9.99 2.40
N GLY A 680 -15.27 -10.56 1.48
CA GLY A 680 -15.79 -11.93 1.64
C GLY A 680 -14.68 -12.98 1.62
N GLN A 681 -13.67 -12.81 0.77
CA GLN A 681 -12.41 -13.58 0.80
C GLN A 681 -11.81 -13.62 2.22
N SER A 682 -11.72 -12.47 2.89
CA SER A 682 -11.19 -12.38 4.26
C SER A 682 -12.12 -12.94 5.34
N GLN A 683 -13.44 -12.99 5.11
CA GLN A 683 -14.38 -13.63 6.03
C GLN A 683 -14.27 -15.16 5.94
N TRP A 684 -14.18 -15.74 4.73
CA TRP A 684 -13.93 -17.17 4.54
C TRP A 684 -12.69 -17.65 5.31
N VAL A 685 -11.56 -16.94 5.16
CA VAL A 685 -10.30 -17.27 5.83
C VAL A 685 -10.44 -17.19 7.36
N ALA A 686 -10.99 -16.09 7.89
CA ALA A 686 -11.08 -15.86 9.33
C ALA A 686 -12.05 -16.81 10.03
N ASP A 687 -13.17 -17.14 9.39
CA ASP A 687 -14.18 -18.10 9.87
C ASP A 687 -13.62 -19.53 9.88
N GLU A 688 -12.90 -19.97 8.84
CA GLU A 688 -12.24 -21.28 8.81
C GLU A 688 -11.13 -21.42 9.86
N ILE A 689 -10.39 -20.33 10.21
CA ILE A 689 -9.45 -20.33 11.34
C ILE A 689 -10.18 -20.62 12.66
N VAL A 690 -11.29 -19.93 12.93
CA VAL A 690 -12.07 -20.10 14.17
C VAL A 690 -12.70 -21.50 14.20
N ALA A 691 -13.29 -21.94 13.09
CA ALA A 691 -13.90 -23.27 12.95
C ALA A 691 -12.87 -24.40 13.14
N ALA A 692 -11.65 -24.25 12.61
CA ALA A 692 -10.57 -25.22 12.82
C ALA A 692 -10.21 -25.38 14.31
N LEU A 693 -10.22 -24.29 15.08
CA LEU A 693 -9.94 -24.32 16.51
C LEU A 693 -11.13 -24.84 17.32
N MET A 694 -12.37 -24.55 16.92
CA MET A 694 -13.58 -25.18 17.51
C MET A 694 -13.55 -26.70 17.32
N ARG A 695 -13.15 -27.20 16.14
CA ARG A 695 -12.93 -28.63 15.88
C ARG A 695 -11.77 -29.24 16.69
N LYS A 696 -10.93 -28.41 17.33
CA LYS A 696 -9.90 -28.81 18.31
C LYS A 696 -10.35 -28.65 19.77
N GLY A 697 -11.60 -28.23 20.02
CA GLY A 697 -12.16 -28.03 21.36
C GLY A 697 -12.01 -26.62 21.92
N LEU A 698 -11.61 -25.63 21.12
CA LEU A 698 -11.62 -24.23 21.57
C LEU A 698 -13.09 -23.77 21.80
N PRO A 699 -13.43 -23.20 22.97
CA PRO A 699 -14.78 -22.73 23.27
C PRO A 699 -15.10 -21.43 22.53
N ALA A 700 -15.50 -21.54 21.27
CA ALA A 700 -15.94 -20.41 20.46
C ALA A 700 -17.30 -20.66 19.80
N ALA A 701 -17.98 -19.59 19.41
CA ALA A 701 -19.22 -19.61 18.62
C ALA A 701 -19.08 -18.62 17.45
N ILE A 702 -19.55 -19.03 16.26
CA ILE A 702 -19.46 -18.23 15.04
C ILE A 702 -20.85 -17.70 14.67
N TYR A 703 -20.99 -16.38 14.58
CA TYR A 703 -22.22 -15.70 14.20
C TYR A 703 -22.09 -15.13 12.80
N ARG A 704 -22.56 -15.86 11.77
CA ARG A 704 -22.55 -15.37 10.38
C ARG A 704 -23.80 -14.52 10.16
N LEU A 705 -23.60 -13.22 9.99
CA LEU A 705 -24.71 -12.28 9.80
C LEU A 705 -25.10 -12.16 8.33
N GLY A 706 -26.40 -12.00 8.07
CA GLY A 706 -26.92 -11.44 6.81
C GLY A 706 -26.66 -9.94 6.68
N PHE A 707 -27.28 -9.26 5.71
CA PHE A 707 -27.17 -7.80 5.59
C PHE A 707 -27.94 -7.09 6.72
N VAL A 708 -27.20 -6.59 7.71
CA VAL A 708 -27.77 -5.82 8.83
C VAL A 708 -28.09 -4.40 8.39
N LEU A 709 -29.38 -4.02 8.42
CA LEU A 709 -29.90 -2.82 7.75
C LEU A 709 -30.09 -1.61 8.69
N CYS A 710 -30.97 -1.75 9.67
CA CYS A 710 -31.46 -0.62 10.49
C CYS A 710 -31.95 -1.10 11.87
N HIS A 711 -32.19 -0.17 12.79
CA HIS A 711 -32.89 -0.44 14.05
C HIS A 711 -34.40 -0.59 13.83
N SER A 712 -34.98 -1.73 14.21
CA SER A 712 -36.37 -2.10 13.90
C SER A 712 -37.41 -1.04 14.32
N LYS A 713 -37.18 -0.39 15.47
CA LYS A 713 -38.12 0.56 16.09
C LYS A 713 -37.97 1.99 15.60
N THR A 714 -36.76 2.45 15.27
CA THR A 714 -36.50 3.86 14.90
C THR A 714 -36.10 4.07 13.45
N GLY A 715 -35.91 3.00 12.66
CA GLY A 715 -35.41 3.08 11.28
C GLY A 715 -33.95 3.48 11.13
N VAL A 716 -33.29 4.00 12.17
CA VAL A 716 -31.89 4.47 12.09
C VAL A 716 -30.95 3.32 11.68
N GLY A 717 -30.37 3.46 10.50
CA GLY A 717 -29.29 2.60 9.96
C GLY A 717 -28.05 3.43 9.61
N ASN A 718 -27.27 2.98 8.63
CA ASN A 718 -26.13 3.76 8.12
C ASN A 718 -26.44 4.30 6.70
N PRO A 719 -26.81 5.58 6.53
CA PRO A 719 -27.31 6.11 5.24
C PRO A 719 -26.26 6.11 4.10
N ASP A 720 -25.00 5.87 4.44
CA ASP A 720 -23.86 5.75 3.54
C ASP A 720 -23.42 4.30 3.25
N ASP A 721 -24.12 3.28 3.80
CA ASP A 721 -23.86 1.88 3.47
C ASP A 721 -24.33 1.51 2.05
N PHE A 722 -24.02 0.28 1.62
CA PHE A 722 -24.32 -0.16 0.27
C PHE A 722 -25.83 -0.18 -0.05
N VAL A 723 -26.68 -0.63 0.88
CA VAL A 723 -28.12 -0.79 0.66
C VAL A 723 -28.79 0.58 0.69
N GLY A 724 -28.39 1.46 1.61
CA GLY A 724 -28.88 2.84 1.67
C GLY A 724 -28.60 3.63 0.38
N ARG A 725 -27.42 3.44 -0.23
CA ARG A 725 -27.10 4.01 -1.56
C ARG A 725 -27.98 3.43 -2.66
N LEU A 726 -28.08 2.09 -2.71
CA LEU A 726 -28.83 1.37 -3.73
C LEU A 726 -30.31 1.77 -3.75
N LEU A 727 -30.96 1.84 -2.58
CA LEU A 727 -32.36 2.25 -2.48
C LEU A 727 -32.57 3.70 -2.92
N VAL A 728 -31.72 4.64 -2.47
CA VAL A 728 -31.83 6.05 -2.87
C VAL A 728 -31.67 6.23 -4.38
N ASP A 729 -30.69 5.58 -5.01
CA ASP A 729 -30.45 5.73 -6.45
C ASP A 729 -31.49 5.02 -7.33
N CYS A 730 -32.02 3.86 -6.89
CA CYS A 730 -33.10 3.17 -7.60
C CYS A 730 -34.43 3.90 -7.49
N VAL A 731 -34.80 4.41 -6.31
CA VAL A 731 -36.01 5.23 -6.10
C VAL A 731 -35.90 6.53 -6.91
N GLY A 732 -34.74 7.21 -6.87
CA GLY A 732 -34.50 8.44 -7.64
C GLY A 732 -34.59 8.25 -9.16
N ARG A 733 -34.20 7.07 -9.68
CA ARG A 733 -34.33 6.70 -11.10
C ARG A 733 -35.67 6.05 -11.47
N LYS A 734 -36.51 5.73 -10.48
CA LYS A 734 -37.71 4.88 -10.63
C LYS A 734 -37.43 3.54 -11.33
N ALA A 735 -36.22 2.99 -11.15
CA ALA A 735 -35.76 1.81 -11.87
C ALA A 735 -34.81 0.97 -11.02
N TYR A 736 -34.94 -0.36 -11.10
CA TYR A 736 -34.15 -1.31 -10.33
C TYR A 736 -33.69 -2.52 -11.16
N PRO A 737 -32.57 -3.17 -10.80
CA PRO A 737 -32.05 -4.32 -11.53
C PRO A 737 -32.86 -5.59 -11.22
N LEU A 738 -33.24 -6.32 -12.27
CA LEU A 738 -33.82 -7.66 -12.17
C LEU A 738 -32.70 -8.69 -12.00
N LEU A 739 -32.40 -9.02 -10.75
CA LEU A 739 -31.46 -10.08 -10.33
C LEU A 739 -32.22 -11.11 -9.49
N LYS A 740 -32.54 -12.25 -10.09
CA LYS A 740 -33.48 -13.24 -9.56
C LYS A 740 -32.92 -13.96 -8.36
N ASN A 741 -33.74 -14.17 -7.33
CA ASN A 741 -33.38 -14.96 -6.14
C ASN A 741 -32.10 -14.44 -5.44
N GLN A 742 -31.72 -13.17 -5.65
CA GLN A 742 -30.53 -12.57 -5.06
C GLN A 742 -30.78 -12.21 -3.59
N ARG A 743 -30.75 -13.23 -2.74
CA ARG A 743 -30.97 -13.14 -1.29
C ARG A 743 -29.86 -12.33 -0.64
N LYS A 744 -30.25 -11.32 0.14
CA LYS A 744 -29.35 -10.53 1.00
C LYS A 744 -29.51 -10.85 2.49
N GLU A 745 -30.50 -11.69 2.84
CA GLU A 745 -30.80 -12.10 4.22
C GLU A 745 -30.92 -10.90 5.18
N LEU A 746 -31.73 -9.91 4.77
CA LEU A 746 -31.83 -8.60 5.43
C LEU A 746 -32.44 -8.69 6.84
N LEU A 747 -31.75 -8.14 7.83
CA LEU A 747 -32.18 -8.18 9.23
C LEU A 747 -32.00 -6.85 9.99
N PRO A 748 -32.80 -6.60 11.05
CA PRO A 748 -32.57 -5.48 11.97
C PRO A 748 -31.30 -5.65 12.82
N VAL A 749 -30.66 -4.53 13.17
CA VAL A 749 -29.41 -4.49 13.96
C VAL A 749 -29.61 -4.85 15.43
N ASP A 750 -30.76 -4.54 15.99
CA ASP A 750 -31.17 -4.92 17.34
C ASP A 750 -31.40 -6.44 17.43
N TYR A 751 -32.09 -7.04 16.46
CA TYR A 751 -32.18 -8.51 16.39
C TYR A 751 -30.80 -9.16 16.24
N ALA A 752 -29.91 -8.60 15.41
CA ALA A 752 -28.54 -9.11 15.30
C ALA A 752 -27.79 -9.09 16.64
N ALA A 753 -27.84 -7.96 17.37
CA ALA A 753 -27.17 -7.80 18.66
C ALA A 753 -27.77 -8.69 19.76
N SER A 754 -29.09 -8.62 19.96
CA SER A 754 -29.76 -9.37 21.02
C SER A 754 -29.76 -10.88 20.75
N ALA A 755 -29.73 -11.33 19.49
CA ALA A 755 -29.56 -12.75 19.17
C ALA A 755 -28.15 -13.26 19.52
N ILE A 756 -27.09 -12.52 19.15
CA ILE A 756 -25.71 -12.85 19.59
C ILE A 756 -25.66 -12.97 21.11
N LEU A 757 -26.25 -11.99 21.83
CA LEU A 757 -26.23 -11.95 23.28
C LEU A 757 -27.01 -13.12 23.91
N ALA A 758 -28.23 -13.41 23.46
CA ALA A 758 -29.04 -14.53 23.94
C ALA A 758 -28.30 -15.88 23.80
N ILE A 759 -27.72 -16.14 22.62
CA ILE A 759 -26.96 -17.36 22.35
C ILE A 759 -25.72 -17.44 23.26
N SER A 760 -25.02 -16.32 23.47
CA SER A 760 -23.74 -16.27 24.21
C SER A 760 -23.82 -16.59 25.71
N LYS A 761 -24.99 -16.42 26.34
CA LYS A 761 -25.18 -16.64 27.79
C LYS A 761 -24.97 -18.09 28.23
N GLN A 762 -25.21 -19.05 27.33
CA GLN A 762 -25.30 -20.47 27.66
C GLN A 762 -24.10 -21.25 27.12
N GLY A 763 -23.34 -21.92 28.00
CA GLY A 763 -22.11 -22.62 27.62
C GLY A 763 -22.31 -23.75 26.60
N GLU A 764 -23.50 -24.36 26.56
CA GLU A 764 -23.85 -25.39 25.58
C GLU A 764 -23.99 -24.87 24.14
N ASN A 765 -23.98 -23.55 23.93
CA ASN A 765 -23.99 -22.93 22.60
C ASN A 765 -22.59 -22.74 21.99
N LEU A 766 -21.53 -23.04 22.73
CA LEU A 766 -20.16 -23.04 22.23
C LEU A 766 -19.89 -24.29 21.37
N GLY A 767 -18.95 -24.18 20.43
CA GLY A 767 -18.59 -25.24 19.48
C GLY A 767 -19.49 -25.33 18.23
N LYS A 768 -20.42 -24.39 18.03
CA LYS A 768 -21.39 -24.38 16.91
C LYS A 768 -21.30 -23.10 16.06
N GLY A 769 -21.73 -23.22 14.81
CA GLY A 769 -22.07 -22.09 13.95
C GLY A 769 -23.52 -21.62 14.15
N TYR A 770 -23.77 -20.36 13.82
CA TYR A 770 -25.08 -19.69 13.87
C TYR A 770 -25.26 -18.77 12.66
N HIS A 771 -26.42 -18.86 12.01
CA HIS A 771 -26.83 -17.93 10.96
C HIS A 771 -27.82 -16.94 11.54
N ILE A 772 -27.38 -15.69 11.70
CA ILE A 772 -28.21 -14.61 12.26
C ILE A 772 -28.85 -13.89 11.08
N ILE A 773 -30.00 -14.44 10.69
CA ILE A 773 -30.76 -14.17 9.46
C ILE A 773 -32.28 -14.26 9.75
N PRO A 774 -33.15 -13.83 8.82
CA PRO A 774 -34.58 -14.14 8.84
C PRO A 774 -34.90 -15.64 8.87
N ASP A 775 -36.16 -16.01 9.14
CA ASP A 775 -36.65 -17.36 8.84
C ASP A 775 -36.69 -17.60 7.31
N MET A 776 -36.52 -18.84 6.83
CA MET A 776 -36.43 -19.14 5.38
C MET A 776 -37.68 -18.79 4.54
N GLY A 777 -38.81 -18.48 5.18
CA GLY A 777 -40.04 -17.97 4.56
C GLY A 777 -40.22 -16.44 4.70
N LYS A 778 -39.21 -15.74 5.21
CA LYS A 778 -39.18 -14.30 5.51
C LYS A 778 -37.92 -13.59 5.00
N ALA A 779 -37.00 -14.32 4.39
CA ALA A 779 -35.84 -13.77 3.71
C ALA A 779 -36.25 -13.09 2.39
N LEU A 780 -35.98 -11.79 2.27
CA LEU A 780 -36.18 -11.02 1.04
C LEU A 780 -35.03 -11.26 0.07
N ASP A 781 -35.36 -11.44 -1.22
CA ASP A 781 -34.42 -11.21 -2.32
C ASP A 781 -34.39 -9.73 -2.75
N LEU A 782 -33.56 -9.40 -3.74
CA LEU A 782 -33.37 -8.03 -4.17
C LEU A 782 -34.60 -7.43 -4.88
N ILE A 783 -35.39 -8.26 -5.58
CA ILE A 783 -36.63 -7.84 -6.24
C ILE A 783 -37.72 -7.62 -5.17
N ASP A 784 -37.87 -8.54 -4.22
CA ASP A 784 -38.78 -8.39 -3.07
C ASP A 784 -38.54 -7.04 -2.34
N LEU A 785 -37.27 -6.70 -2.11
CA LEU A 785 -36.86 -5.45 -1.47
C LEU A 785 -37.28 -4.20 -2.26
N PHE A 786 -37.13 -4.20 -3.58
CA PHE A 786 -37.50 -3.04 -4.41
C PHE A 786 -39.03 -2.90 -4.56
N GLU A 787 -39.77 -4.00 -4.65
CA GLU A 787 -41.23 -3.99 -4.69
C GLU A 787 -41.81 -3.52 -3.33
N MET A 788 -41.25 -3.99 -2.21
CA MET A 788 -41.57 -3.46 -0.88
C MET A 788 -41.19 -1.99 -0.71
N THR A 789 -40.10 -1.53 -1.34
CA THR A 789 -39.69 -0.11 -1.35
C THR A 789 -40.67 0.75 -2.14
N ALA A 790 -41.14 0.28 -3.29
CA ALA A 790 -42.17 0.95 -4.09
C ALA A 790 -43.49 1.06 -3.31
N SER A 791 -43.91 -0.01 -2.61
CA SER A 791 -45.05 0.00 -1.68
C SER A 791 -44.89 1.04 -0.56
N ALA A 792 -43.78 0.97 0.19
CA ALA A 792 -43.52 1.81 1.35
C ALA A 792 -43.39 3.31 1.03
N THR A 793 -42.90 3.66 -0.17
CA THR A 793 -42.79 5.06 -0.63
C THR A 793 -44.03 5.55 -1.40
N GLY A 794 -44.81 4.64 -1.99
CA GLY A 794 -45.84 4.98 -2.98
C GLY A 794 -45.26 5.58 -4.26
N ILE A 795 -44.01 5.25 -4.60
CA ILE A 795 -43.32 5.64 -5.83
C ILE A 795 -43.29 4.43 -6.77
N GLU A 796 -43.90 4.58 -7.95
CA GLU A 796 -43.82 3.56 -9.00
C GLU A 796 -42.37 3.40 -9.48
N MET A 797 -41.88 2.15 -9.48
CA MET A 797 -40.54 1.77 -9.89
C MET A 797 -40.61 0.60 -10.87
N ARG A 798 -39.77 0.60 -11.91
CA ARG A 798 -39.74 -0.44 -12.95
C ARG A 798 -38.51 -1.35 -12.82
N GLY A 799 -38.74 -2.65 -12.74
CA GLY A 799 -37.69 -3.65 -12.92
C GLY A 799 -37.17 -3.63 -14.37
N ILE A 800 -35.85 -3.53 -14.53
CA ILE A 800 -35.16 -3.55 -15.82
C ILE A 800 -33.97 -4.53 -15.77
N GLU A 801 -33.52 -4.98 -16.93
CA GLU A 801 -32.39 -5.92 -17.07
C GLU A 801 -31.09 -5.31 -16.50
N TYR A 802 -30.20 -6.16 -15.97
CA TYR A 802 -29.08 -5.74 -15.12
C TYR A 802 -28.06 -4.84 -15.84
N SER A 803 -27.57 -5.21 -17.02
CA SER A 803 -26.62 -4.39 -17.77
C SER A 803 -27.24 -3.05 -18.19
N SER A 804 -28.51 -3.05 -18.60
CA SER A 804 -29.30 -1.84 -18.86
C SER A 804 -29.42 -0.96 -17.61
N TRP A 805 -29.56 -1.54 -16.41
CA TRP A 805 -29.56 -0.79 -15.16
C TRP A 805 -28.18 -0.19 -14.83
N VAL A 806 -27.10 -0.95 -15.03
CA VAL A 806 -25.73 -0.45 -14.83
C VAL A 806 -25.42 0.71 -15.78
N GLU A 807 -25.83 0.65 -17.05
CA GLU A 807 -25.71 1.79 -17.97
C GLU A 807 -26.55 3.01 -17.52
N ASN A 808 -27.74 2.81 -16.95
CA ASN A 808 -28.54 3.91 -16.36
C ASN A 808 -27.90 4.51 -15.09
N VAL A 809 -27.12 3.73 -14.33
CA VAL A 809 -26.30 4.26 -13.21
C VAL A 809 -25.10 5.06 -13.75
N LYS A 810 -24.44 4.58 -14.81
CA LYS A 810 -23.30 5.23 -15.49
C LYS A 810 -23.68 6.53 -16.21
N ALA A 811 -24.80 6.54 -16.93
CA ALA A 811 -25.29 7.72 -17.65
C ALA A 811 -25.70 8.84 -16.70
N GLY A 812 -26.21 8.49 -15.50
CA GLY A 812 -26.50 9.42 -14.41
C GLY A 812 -25.25 9.94 -13.71
N ASN A 813 -24.36 10.60 -14.46
CA ASN A 813 -23.08 11.14 -13.99
C ASN A 813 -23.21 12.50 -13.24
N ASP A 814 -24.40 12.79 -12.73
CA ASP A 814 -24.69 13.93 -11.86
C ASP A 814 -24.14 13.70 -10.44
N SER A 815 -23.81 14.80 -9.75
CA SER A 815 -23.29 14.77 -8.37
C SER A 815 -24.26 14.21 -7.31
N ALA A 816 -25.49 13.83 -7.70
CA ALA A 816 -26.46 13.16 -6.85
C ALA A 816 -26.30 11.63 -6.81
N CYS A 817 -25.62 11.01 -7.80
CA CYS A 817 -25.47 9.56 -7.90
C CYS A 817 -24.59 8.99 -6.77
N ARG A 818 -25.20 8.30 -5.81
CA ARG A 818 -24.49 7.74 -4.64
C ARG A 818 -23.79 6.39 -4.93
N LEU A 819 -24.24 5.68 -5.96
CA LEU A 819 -23.67 4.45 -6.52
C LEU A 819 -22.50 4.70 -7.48
N GLY A 820 -22.26 5.93 -7.96
CA GLY A 820 -21.17 6.25 -8.89
C GLY A 820 -19.80 5.69 -8.47
N PRO A 821 -19.36 5.84 -7.20
CA PRO A 821 -18.12 5.24 -6.68
C PRO A 821 -18.08 3.70 -6.60
N LEU A 822 -19.20 3.03 -6.90
CA LEU A 822 -19.38 1.58 -6.85
C LEU A 822 -19.61 0.97 -8.24
N VAL A 823 -19.78 1.79 -9.30
CA VAL A 823 -19.91 1.32 -10.70
C VAL A 823 -18.83 0.31 -11.09
N PRO A 824 -17.53 0.47 -10.76
CA PRO A 824 -16.50 -0.54 -11.09
C PRO A 824 -16.73 -1.91 -10.45
N MET A 825 -17.47 -2.01 -9.33
CA MET A 825 -17.85 -3.28 -8.69
C MET A 825 -19.09 -3.90 -9.36
N LEU A 826 -19.97 -3.07 -9.93
CA LEU A 826 -21.15 -3.50 -10.68
C LEU A 826 -20.76 -4.06 -12.06
N GLU A 827 -19.76 -3.45 -12.71
CA GLU A 827 -19.21 -3.88 -14.00
C GLU A 827 -18.19 -5.03 -13.89
N GLU A 828 -17.77 -5.43 -12.69
CA GLU A 828 -16.65 -6.37 -12.50
C GLU A 828 -17.03 -7.80 -12.94
N ARG A 829 -16.71 -8.12 -14.19
CA ARG A 829 -16.75 -9.47 -14.77
C ARG A 829 -15.69 -10.35 -14.12
N VAL A 830 -16.14 -11.46 -13.53
CA VAL A 830 -15.27 -12.40 -12.81
C VAL A 830 -15.43 -13.85 -13.25
N ARG A 831 -16.39 -14.16 -14.14
CA ARG A 831 -16.61 -15.51 -14.66
C ARG A 831 -17.17 -15.49 -16.08
N GLY A 832 -16.28 -15.38 -17.06
CA GLY A 832 -16.66 -15.12 -18.45
C GLY A 832 -17.38 -13.77 -18.56
N GLU A 833 -18.53 -13.75 -19.25
CA GLU A 833 -19.33 -12.53 -19.40
C GLU A 833 -20.05 -12.10 -18.09
N GLN A 834 -20.17 -12.99 -17.09
CA GLN A 834 -20.93 -12.71 -15.86
C GLN A 834 -20.14 -11.78 -14.91
N THR A 835 -20.81 -10.72 -14.45
CA THR A 835 -20.36 -9.88 -13.34
C THR A 835 -20.45 -10.61 -12.00
N ARG A 836 -19.69 -10.16 -11.01
CA ARG A 836 -19.81 -10.63 -9.61
C ARG A 836 -21.24 -10.55 -9.11
N TRP A 837 -22.02 -9.57 -9.58
CA TRP A 837 -23.41 -9.35 -9.19
C TRP A 837 -24.37 -10.39 -9.78
N GLU A 838 -24.19 -10.81 -11.03
CA GLU A 838 -25.01 -11.88 -11.63
C GLU A 838 -24.71 -13.26 -11.06
N LEU A 839 -23.49 -13.51 -10.56
CA LEU A 839 -23.16 -14.76 -9.87
C LEU A 839 -23.93 -14.96 -8.56
N TYR A 840 -24.44 -13.86 -7.98
CA TYR A 840 -25.31 -13.86 -6.80
C TYR A 840 -26.81 -14.02 -7.15
N GLU A 841 -27.19 -14.35 -8.38
CA GLU A 841 -28.53 -14.88 -8.68
C GLU A 841 -28.71 -16.31 -8.16
N ASP A 842 -29.96 -16.70 -7.88
CA ASP A 842 -30.33 -18.06 -7.41
C ASP A 842 -29.49 -18.53 -6.20
N MET A 843 -29.31 -17.65 -5.20
CA MET A 843 -28.59 -17.97 -3.98
C MET A 843 -29.28 -19.07 -3.17
N ALA A 844 -28.47 -19.97 -2.60
CA ALA A 844 -28.88 -20.99 -1.66
C ALA A 844 -29.63 -20.38 -0.46
N ARG A 845 -30.59 -21.13 0.11
CA ARG A 845 -31.27 -20.72 1.34
C ARG A 845 -30.43 -21.12 2.56
N PHE A 846 -30.31 -20.22 3.53
CA PHE A 846 -29.57 -20.50 4.76
C PHE A 846 -30.52 -21.03 5.85
N LYS A 847 -30.20 -22.18 6.44
CA LYS A 847 -30.87 -22.67 7.65
C LYS A 847 -30.46 -21.85 8.88
N SER A 848 -31.29 -21.88 9.91
CA SER A 848 -31.08 -21.22 11.20
C SER A 848 -31.60 -22.08 12.37
N ASP A 849 -31.37 -23.40 12.29
CA ASP A 849 -31.88 -24.44 13.20
C ASP A 849 -31.21 -24.39 14.58
N ASN A 850 -29.89 -24.11 14.66
CA ASN A 850 -29.16 -23.86 15.89
C ASN A 850 -29.57 -22.53 16.51
N THR A 851 -29.64 -21.47 15.69
CA THR A 851 -30.10 -20.14 16.11
C THR A 851 -31.49 -20.20 16.72
N ALA A 852 -32.47 -20.81 16.02
CA ALA A 852 -33.83 -20.96 16.53
C ALA A 852 -33.90 -21.78 17.84
N ARG A 853 -33.07 -22.82 17.98
CA ARG A 853 -32.98 -23.63 19.21
C ARG A 853 -32.46 -22.81 20.39
N ALA A 854 -31.34 -22.11 20.21
CA ALA A 854 -30.69 -21.31 21.24
C ALA A 854 -31.54 -20.11 21.68
N LEU A 855 -32.19 -19.39 20.75
CA LEU A 855 -33.11 -18.29 21.10
C LEU A 855 -34.35 -18.80 21.87
N LYS A 856 -34.85 -19.99 21.54
CA LYS A 856 -35.94 -20.64 22.30
C LYS A 856 -35.51 -21.03 23.72
N MET A 857 -34.24 -21.34 23.94
CA MET A 857 -33.66 -21.70 25.25
C MET A 857 -33.38 -20.47 26.15
N ASP A 858 -33.16 -19.29 25.58
CA ASP A 858 -33.08 -18.02 26.33
C ASP A 858 -34.47 -17.41 26.62
N GLY A 859 -35.51 -17.88 25.94
CA GLY A 859 -36.93 -17.62 26.27
C GLY A 859 -37.45 -16.20 26.01
N GLY A 860 -36.60 -15.25 25.60
CA GLY A 860 -36.96 -13.83 25.50
C GLY A 860 -36.71 -13.12 24.15
N VAL A 861 -35.86 -13.64 23.27
CA VAL A 861 -35.53 -12.96 21.99
C VAL A 861 -36.43 -13.45 20.86
N GLN A 862 -37.37 -12.59 20.45
CA GLN A 862 -38.21 -12.80 19.27
C GLN A 862 -37.36 -12.72 17.98
N ARG A 863 -37.57 -13.65 17.04
CA ARG A 863 -36.99 -13.56 15.70
C ARG A 863 -37.59 -12.38 14.94
N MET A 864 -36.74 -11.56 14.32
CA MET A 864 -37.17 -10.43 13.50
C MET A 864 -36.64 -10.55 12.07
N HIS A 865 -37.32 -9.86 11.15
CA HIS A 865 -36.95 -9.70 9.75
C HIS A 865 -37.18 -8.23 9.37
N VAL A 866 -36.73 -7.81 8.19
CA VAL A 866 -37.17 -6.52 7.63
C VAL A 866 -38.54 -6.75 6.99
N ASP A 867 -39.58 -6.15 7.58
CA ASP A 867 -40.92 -6.04 7.00
C ASP A 867 -41.14 -4.62 6.43
N GLU A 868 -42.30 -4.37 5.82
CA GLU A 868 -42.59 -3.05 5.22
C GLU A 868 -42.56 -1.93 6.26
N ASP A 869 -42.96 -2.20 7.50
CA ASP A 869 -42.98 -1.23 8.59
C ASP A 869 -41.57 -0.82 9.02
N VAL A 870 -40.66 -1.79 9.18
CA VAL A 870 -39.24 -1.56 9.42
C VAL A 870 -38.59 -0.84 8.24
N LEU A 871 -38.90 -1.25 7.01
CA LEU A 871 -38.35 -0.65 5.79
C LEU A 871 -38.84 0.80 5.62
N ARG A 872 -40.13 1.08 5.81
CA ARG A 872 -40.74 2.42 5.79
C ARG A 872 -40.07 3.36 6.78
N ARG A 873 -39.79 2.89 8.01
CA ARG A 873 -39.00 3.65 8.99
C ARG A 873 -37.56 3.92 8.52
N TYR A 874 -36.87 2.94 7.91
CA TYR A 874 -35.52 3.15 7.37
C TYR A 874 -35.49 4.14 6.20
N LEU A 875 -36.39 3.98 5.22
CA LEU A 875 -36.52 4.87 4.06
C LEU A 875 -36.75 6.33 4.46
N HIS A 876 -37.57 6.58 5.49
CA HIS A 876 -37.74 7.90 6.09
C HIS A 876 -36.41 8.48 6.61
N THR A 877 -35.54 7.68 7.25
CA THR A 877 -34.20 8.15 7.67
C THR A 877 -33.22 8.41 6.51
N LEU A 878 -33.47 7.83 5.34
CA LEU A 878 -32.72 8.14 4.10
C LEU A 878 -33.18 9.44 3.43
N GLY A 879 -34.26 10.06 3.92
CA GLY A 879 -34.91 11.22 3.29
C GLY A 879 -35.82 10.85 2.10
N LEU A 880 -36.15 9.57 1.94
CA LEU A 880 -37.09 9.11 0.93
C LEU A 880 -38.51 9.24 1.47
N SER A 881 -39.32 10.08 0.85
CA SER A 881 -40.68 10.39 1.33
C SER A 881 -41.56 9.13 1.33
N THR A 882 -42.06 8.78 2.51
CA THR A 882 -43.15 7.81 2.68
C THR A 882 -44.48 8.56 2.69
N LYS A 883 -45.52 8.00 2.05
CA LYS A 883 -46.91 8.46 2.18
C LYS A 883 -47.58 7.85 3.41
#